data_AF-A0A4Q5SR80-F1
#
_entry.id   AF-A0A4Q5SR80-F1
#
_cell.length_a   1.000
_cell.length_b   1.000
_cell.length_c   1.000
_cell.angle_alpha   90.00
_cell.angle_beta   90.00
_cell.angle_gamma   90.00
#
_symmetry.space_group_name_H-M   'P 1'
#
loop_
_entity.id
_entity.type
_entity.pdbx_description
1 polymer ?
#
loop_
_entity_poly.entity_id
_entity_poly.type
_entity_poly.pdbx_seq_one_letter_code
_entity_poly.pdbx_strand_id
1 'polypeptide(L)'
;MSQNLREGFEPAEEFLFDSWPGMDAGYYLAEGPRLVLQLRLDASRYDPETDTMWEMQLQQDATQYAALLLQWNTFGTTARPISIAVRTTLATGGPFLFGENEFEATRAFLRGITSYLEGRAQGAEVPPPSALELAWPVVAPTIPEQALLEMLVTLEVDETQESEDGESVEIRSRRTELPVAPLVYVHRQDTAPWQAFAASFALAFPPSNDSVLVPAIPGLPPAAPGEAGSGLWILRLGTGLPAALALSIAPTILPLALPPWSQELLSATVTVPRYESGKGLSGFEKPRQFSNIDLNVWVRGFFDSLDSVIDGGGDTDRLIALREDLAARIASRLIPVYPNANTSGVQAAVSAYEQRLKNKLSHCDDTVVGLLVTATGLPGGKLFLAAHYQDDAAADAPPQDVHFAPGDAEHPGFVTVFVKPVPDRAITPLIGALHISHVGISTADSYEESDLRWLRLLATEATEAALLYALPDADVPLPLRVLPTQVHLLSQHTSGVERVEQIEDALTWQYFYDYSAGAALQDTLHGLLDWNVPQGAAHSASTDAGDFFTALAAFHHCRMQIEADRVAGSSTDDPDANARVSVALAAYEQLATAVAAGWPTQHRSPKQAASSPTAFPFVVQESAEPDGILRIHMKQPEGSLAIEVFIDGYDPVPVGDATDTWNFINAEGRLSVEASRSLERRIGWNGLHALKHQNARATVRSRRNEILNGRVVDPSFTMQTNPQTFDHPAAPQLSTARRFDAFSWMEGSGPRALERLLGGLFRKIIPAGAGNQICTLQCSFASPLAQGGPEVTLPVLLVPRRAFREGADFEGDEAFVTELAAAIRTSMQGMGPDLSESGSFVFELSFFASTGAAVQPLVQFHDIRIARQLIR
;
A
#
# COMPACT_ATOMS: atom_id res chain seq x y z
N MET A 1 -5.58 -79.13 25.21
CA MET A 1 -4.21 -79.50 24.81
C MET A 1 -3.24 -78.55 25.50
N SER A 2 -3.10 -78.67 26.83
CA SER A 2 -2.61 -77.56 27.67
C SER A 2 -1.46 -77.96 28.60
N GLN A 3 -0.68 -78.99 28.25
CA GLN A 3 0.30 -79.58 29.18
C GLN A 3 1.71 -79.82 28.65
N ASN A 4 2.08 -79.33 27.45
CA ASN A 4 3.40 -79.63 26.84
C ASN A 4 4.28 -78.42 26.49
N LEU A 5 4.07 -77.23 27.09
CA LEU A 5 4.87 -76.03 26.76
C LEU A 5 5.95 -75.65 27.80
N ARG A 6 6.21 -76.48 28.82
CA ARG A 6 7.08 -76.10 29.95
C ARG A 6 8.42 -76.84 30.09
N GLU A 7 8.75 -77.77 29.20
CA GLU A 7 10.03 -78.49 29.30
C GLU A 7 10.92 -78.21 28.07
N GLY A 8 12.00 -77.47 28.31
CA GLY A 8 13.10 -77.26 27.36
C GLY A 8 13.16 -75.87 26.76
N PHE A 9 13.53 -74.86 27.56
CA PHE A 9 14.08 -73.61 27.02
C PHE A 9 15.37 -73.30 27.77
N GLU A 10 16.50 -73.39 27.06
CA GLU A 10 17.65 -72.57 27.41
C GLU A 10 17.27 -71.11 27.12
N PRO A 11 17.51 -70.17 28.05
CA PRO A 11 17.26 -68.76 27.79
C PRO A 11 18.04 -68.33 26.54
N ALA A 12 17.45 -67.49 25.71
CA ALA A 12 18.13 -66.93 24.55
C ALA A 12 19.49 -66.35 24.98
N GLU A 13 20.57 -66.69 24.27
CA GLU A 13 21.94 -66.25 24.61
C GLU A 13 22.13 -64.72 24.50
N GLU A 14 21.15 -63.99 23.94
CA GLU A 14 21.23 -62.55 23.73
C GLU A 14 19.90 -61.86 24.07
N PHE A 15 19.97 -60.79 24.87
CA PHE A 15 18.83 -59.96 25.18
C PHE A 15 18.71 -58.82 24.16
N LEU A 16 17.66 -58.83 23.34
CA LEU A 16 17.41 -57.79 22.34
C LEU A 16 15.94 -57.35 22.36
N PHE A 17 15.68 -56.05 22.47
CA PHE A 17 14.32 -55.49 22.45
C PHE A 17 13.66 -55.60 21.05
N ASP A 18 14.43 -55.64 19.97
CA ASP A 18 13.93 -55.83 18.60
C ASP A 18 13.34 -57.23 18.36
N SER A 19 13.63 -58.17 19.27
CA SER A 19 13.09 -59.53 19.24
C SER A 19 11.69 -59.62 19.85
N TRP A 20 11.14 -58.55 20.45
CA TRP A 20 9.85 -58.59 21.17
C TRP A 20 8.68 -58.57 20.17
N PRO A 21 7.93 -59.68 19.98
CA PRO A 21 6.99 -59.78 18.87
C PRO A 21 5.78 -58.84 19.03
N GLY A 22 5.62 -57.91 18.10
CA GLY A 22 4.44 -57.03 18.08
C GLY A 22 4.49 -55.97 19.18
N MET A 23 5.68 -55.67 19.68
CA MET A 23 5.93 -54.54 20.56
C MET A 23 6.19 -53.29 19.73
N ASP A 24 5.36 -52.27 19.92
CA ASP A 24 5.64 -50.91 19.48
C ASP A 24 6.34 -50.16 20.61
N ALA A 25 7.53 -49.61 20.32
CA ALA A 25 8.21 -48.67 21.19
C ALA A 25 8.14 -47.26 20.58
N GLY A 26 7.58 -46.32 21.32
CA GLY A 26 7.48 -44.92 20.92
C GLY A 26 7.87 -43.99 22.06
N TYR A 27 8.21 -42.73 21.78
CA TYR A 27 8.43 -41.73 22.83
C TYR A 27 7.64 -40.44 22.62
N TYR A 28 7.30 -39.76 23.71
CA TYR A 28 6.78 -38.39 23.69
C TYR A 28 7.29 -37.61 24.90
N LEU A 29 6.96 -36.32 24.97
CA LEU A 29 7.36 -35.45 26.07
C LEU A 29 6.15 -35.00 26.88
N ALA A 30 6.24 -35.04 28.20
CA ALA A 30 5.17 -34.64 29.11
C ALA A 30 5.54 -33.39 29.92
N GLU A 31 4.53 -32.73 30.49
CA GLU A 31 4.68 -31.56 31.37
C GLU A 31 5.67 -31.85 32.53
N GLY A 32 6.51 -30.86 32.85
CA GLY A 32 7.59 -31.01 33.83
C GLY A 32 8.87 -31.60 33.22
N PRO A 33 9.31 -31.03 32.09
CA PRO A 33 9.95 -31.66 30.93
C PRO A 33 10.36 -33.11 31.14
N ARG A 34 9.49 -34.07 30.82
CA ARG A 34 9.78 -35.51 30.98
C ARG A 34 9.79 -36.23 29.65
N LEU A 35 10.84 -36.99 29.38
CA LEU A 35 10.87 -37.96 28.28
C LEU A 35 10.10 -39.20 28.72
N VAL A 36 9.03 -39.54 28.01
CA VAL A 36 8.23 -40.73 28.26
C VAL A 36 8.49 -41.74 27.14
N LEU A 37 9.01 -42.91 27.50
CA LEU A 37 9.06 -44.10 26.65
C LEU A 37 7.75 -44.87 26.85
N GLN A 38 7.01 -45.07 25.77
CA GLN A 38 5.79 -45.85 25.73
C GLN A 38 6.05 -47.18 25.03
N LEU A 39 5.81 -48.29 25.71
CA LEU A 39 5.82 -49.64 25.14
C LEU A 39 4.38 -50.14 25.03
N ARG A 40 3.98 -50.61 23.86
CA ARG A 40 2.61 -51.08 23.59
C ARG A 40 2.62 -52.38 22.80
N LEU A 41 1.75 -53.30 23.17
CA LEU A 41 1.50 -54.50 22.37
C LEU A 41 0.51 -54.16 21.24
N ASP A 42 0.86 -54.46 20.00
CA ASP A 42 -0.06 -54.42 18.86
C ASP A 42 -1.01 -55.62 18.93
N ALA A 43 -2.13 -55.41 19.63
CA ALA A 43 -3.15 -56.43 19.81
C ALA A 43 -3.86 -56.82 18.50
N SER A 44 -3.78 -56.01 17.44
CA SER A 44 -4.41 -56.30 16.16
C SER A 44 -3.77 -57.49 15.43
N ARG A 45 -2.52 -57.85 15.79
CA ARG A 45 -1.87 -59.09 15.31
C ARG A 45 -2.57 -60.36 15.79
N TYR A 46 -3.34 -60.28 16.88
CA TYR A 46 -4.02 -61.40 17.52
C TYR A 46 -5.54 -61.30 17.38
N ASP A 47 -6.01 -60.60 16.35
CA ASP A 47 -7.42 -60.46 16.03
C ASP A 47 -7.73 -61.17 14.69
N PRO A 48 -8.66 -62.15 14.67
CA PRO A 48 -9.07 -62.86 13.46
C PRO A 48 -9.62 -61.96 12.36
N GLU A 49 -10.11 -60.76 12.70
CA GLU A 49 -10.64 -59.81 11.71
C GLU A 49 -9.55 -59.08 10.94
N THR A 50 -8.34 -58.97 11.50
CA THR A 50 -7.24 -58.15 10.97
C THR A 50 -6.05 -58.97 10.45
N ASP A 51 -5.82 -60.19 10.95
CA ASP A 51 -4.71 -61.05 10.48
C ASP A 51 -5.15 -62.50 10.31
N THR A 52 -4.96 -63.07 9.12
CA THR A 52 -5.27 -64.48 8.82
C THR A 52 -4.34 -65.50 9.51
N MET A 53 -3.18 -65.07 9.99
CA MET A 53 -2.18 -65.91 10.66
C MET A 53 -2.19 -65.74 12.20
N TRP A 54 -3.19 -65.06 12.74
CA TRP A 54 -3.27 -64.67 14.16
C TRP A 54 -3.10 -65.86 15.12
N GLU A 55 -3.68 -67.03 14.86
CA GLU A 55 -3.58 -68.21 15.75
C GLU A 55 -2.13 -68.73 15.87
N MET A 56 -1.42 -68.77 14.75
CA MET A 56 -0.03 -69.22 14.72
C MET A 56 0.88 -68.21 15.42
N GLN A 57 0.69 -66.92 15.14
CA GLN A 57 1.43 -65.84 15.79
C GLN A 57 1.16 -65.80 17.30
N LEU A 58 -0.10 -65.93 17.71
CA LEU A 58 -0.52 -65.98 19.11
C LEU A 58 0.21 -67.09 19.88
N GLN A 59 0.31 -68.29 19.31
CA GLN A 59 0.95 -69.43 19.97
C GLN A 59 2.48 -69.27 20.07
N GLN A 60 3.10 -68.71 19.02
CA GLN A 60 4.55 -68.42 18.98
C GLN A 60 4.89 -67.29 19.97
N ASP A 61 4.17 -66.17 19.87
CA ASP A 61 4.42 -64.97 20.65
C ASP A 61 4.10 -65.21 22.14
N ALA A 62 3.06 -66.01 22.49
CA ALA A 62 2.79 -66.41 23.87
C ALA A 62 3.95 -67.18 24.49
N THR A 63 4.56 -68.10 23.73
CA THR A 63 5.72 -68.88 24.17
C THR A 63 6.93 -67.97 24.37
N GLN A 64 7.14 -67.04 23.44
CA GLN A 64 8.26 -66.10 23.48
C GLN A 64 8.13 -65.10 24.64
N TYR A 65 6.96 -64.54 24.88
CA TYR A 65 6.73 -63.62 26.01
C TYR A 65 6.82 -64.33 27.37
N ALA A 66 6.44 -65.60 27.48
CA ALA A 66 6.66 -66.39 28.70
C ALA A 66 8.16 -66.59 28.99
N ALA A 67 8.96 -66.83 27.95
CA ALA A 67 10.42 -66.93 28.06
C ALA A 67 11.06 -65.57 28.41
N LEU A 68 10.64 -64.48 27.76
CA LEU A 68 11.08 -63.12 28.06
C LEU A 68 10.76 -62.72 29.50
N LEU A 69 9.57 -63.04 30.00
CA LEU A 69 9.19 -62.77 31.39
C LEU A 69 10.06 -63.56 32.39
N LEU A 70 10.38 -64.83 32.07
CA LEU A 70 11.28 -65.63 32.90
C LEU A 70 12.69 -65.01 32.92
N GLN A 71 13.22 -64.63 31.75
CA GLN A 71 14.50 -63.94 31.62
C GLN A 71 14.49 -62.62 32.42
N TRP A 72 13.41 -61.83 32.32
CA TRP A 72 13.26 -60.58 33.04
C TRP A 72 13.16 -60.74 34.57
N ASN A 73 12.56 -61.84 35.05
CA ASN A 73 12.52 -62.18 36.47
C ASN A 73 13.89 -62.61 37.01
N THR A 74 14.77 -63.14 36.16
CA THR A 74 16.14 -63.52 36.56
C THR A 74 17.12 -62.35 36.59
N PHE A 75 16.78 -61.20 35.97
CA PHE A 75 17.59 -59.98 36.07
C PHE A 75 17.71 -59.51 37.52
N GLY A 76 18.95 -59.19 37.93
CA GLY A 76 19.29 -58.77 39.30
C GLY A 76 19.64 -59.91 40.28
N THR A 77 19.58 -61.18 39.87
CA THR A 77 19.91 -62.34 40.74
C THR A 77 21.14 -63.15 40.29
N THR A 78 21.71 -62.84 39.13
CA THR A 78 22.82 -63.59 38.50
C THR A 78 24.08 -62.73 38.32
N ALA A 79 25.24 -63.39 38.17
CA ALA A 79 26.59 -62.79 38.06
C ALA A 79 26.86 -61.96 36.79
N ARG A 80 25.83 -61.64 35.98
CA ARG A 80 25.92 -60.80 34.79
C ARG A 80 25.02 -59.57 34.97
N PRO A 81 25.54 -58.42 35.42
CA PRO A 81 24.72 -57.23 35.51
C PRO A 81 24.43 -56.71 34.09
N ILE A 82 23.16 -56.74 33.72
CA ILE A 82 22.64 -56.03 32.54
C ILE A 82 22.17 -54.66 33.01
N SER A 83 22.71 -53.59 32.43
CA SER A 83 22.20 -52.24 32.60
C SER A 83 21.43 -51.82 31.36
N ILE A 84 20.18 -51.42 31.58
CA ILE A 84 19.32 -50.86 30.54
C ILE A 84 19.28 -49.35 30.74
N ALA A 85 19.50 -48.61 29.66
CA ALA A 85 19.54 -47.16 29.72
C ALA A 85 18.83 -46.52 28.51
N VAL A 86 18.19 -45.38 28.73
CA VAL A 86 17.65 -44.55 27.65
C VAL A 86 18.61 -43.40 27.39
N ARG A 87 19.20 -43.37 26.20
CA ARG A 87 19.98 -42.23 25.73
C ARG A 87 19.09 -41.30 24.92
N THR A 88 19.21 -40.00 25.16
CA THR A 88 18.61 -38.99 24.29
C THR A 88 19.59 -37.85 24.01
N THR A 89 19.55 -37.31 22.80
CA THR A 89 20.33 -36.12 22.44
C THR A 89 19.84 -34.84 23.13
N LEU A 90 18.61 -34.85 23.68
CA LEU A 90 18.09 -33.74 24.50
C LEU A 90 18.76 -33.61 25.87
N ALA A 91 19.51 -34.62 26.34
CA ALA A 91 20.14 -34.62 27.66
C ALA A 91 21.62 -35.02 27.55
N THR A 92 22.52 -34.06 27.79
CA THR A 92 23.98 -34.25 27.75
C THR A 92 24.57 -34.89 29.02
N GLY A 93 23.75 -35.08 30.06
CA GLY A 93 24.16 -35.60 31.37
C GLY A 93 24.48 -37.10 31.44
N GLY A 94 24.46 -37.81 30.31
CA GLY A 94 24.59 -39.27 30.25
C GLY A 94 23.24 -39.98 30.10
N PRO A 95 23.23 -41.31 29.93
CA PRO A 95 22.01 -42.06 29.67
C PRO A 95 21.16 -42.22 30.95
N PHE A 96 19.85 -42.27 30.81
CA PHE A 96 18.91 -42.52 31.90
C PHE A 96 18.87 -44.00 32.24
N LEU A 97 19.44 -44.40 33.38
CA LEU A 97 19.46 -45.78 33.82
C LEU A 97 18.07 -46.23 34.32
N PHE A 98 17.70 -47.47 34.01
CA PHE A 98 16.53 -48.12 34.61
C PHE A 98 16.78 -48.33 36.11
N GLY A 99 15.90 -47.78 36.95
CA GLY A 99 15.87 -48.06 38.37
C GLY A 99 14.94 -49.24 38.69
N GLU A 100 14.85 -49.57 39.97
CA GLU A 100 14.02 -50.68 40.47
C GLU A 100 12.55 -50.53 40.03
N ASN A 101 12.03 -49.30 40.01
CA ASN A 101 10.65 -49.01 39.61
C ASN A 101 10.40 -49.33 38.13
N GLU A 102 11.32 -48.93 37.24
CA GLU A 102 11.20 -49.18 35.80
C GLU A 102 11.31 -50.69 35.49
N PHE A 103 12.19 -51.40 36.19
CA PHE A 103 12.31 -52.85 36.09
C PHE A 103 11.04 -53.58 36.54
N GLU A 104 10.44 -53.20 37.66
CA GLU A 104 9.19 -53.79 38.15
C GLU A 104 7.99 -53.46 37.25
N ALA A 105 7.91 -52.22 36.76
CA ALA A 105 6.84 -51.80 35.85
C ALA A 105 6.90 -52.59 34.52
N THR A 106 8.11 -52.77 33.97
CA THR A 106 8.32 -53.60 32.77
C THR A 106 7.98 -55.06 33.02
N ARG A 107 8.35 -55.60 34.19
CA ARG A 107 7.99 -56.96 34.60
C ARG A 107 6.47 -57.15 34.67
N ALA A 108 5.76 -56.18 35.27
CA ALA A 108 4.31 -56.20 35.37
C ALA A 108 3.64 -56.16 33.98
N PHE A 109 4.17 -55.33 33.07
CA PHE A 109 3.70 -55.25 31.69
C PHE A 109 3.89 -56.55 30.91
N LEU A 110 5.09 -57.15 30.95
CA LEU A 110 5.36 -58.45 30.31
C LEU A 110 4.47 -59.58 30.86
N ARG A 111 4.16 -59.56 32.17
CA ARG A 111 3.19 -60.47 32.79
C ARG A 111 1.78 -60.26 32.23
N GLY A 112 1.37 -59.00 32.06
CA GLY A 112 0.09 -58.64 31.44
C GLY A 112 -0.02 -59.16 30.01
N ILE A 113 1.04 -59.01 29.19
CA ILE A 113 1.08 -59.55 27.83
C ILE A 113 0.94 -61.07 27.85
N THR A 114 1.72 -61.76 28.69
CA THR A 114 1.67 -63.22 28.79
C THR A 114 0.26 -63.70 29.18
N SER A 115 -0.38 -63.04 30.14
CA SER A 115 -1.76 -63.35 30.55
C SER A 115 -2.78 -63.08 29.45
N TYR A 116 -2.61 -62.01 28.68
CA TYR A 116 -3.46 -61.70 27.53
C TYR A 116 -3.36 -62.78 26.45
N LEU A 117 -2.14 -63.13 26.02
CA LEU A 117 -1.91 -64.10 24.95
C LEU A 117 -2.33 -65.51 25.36
N GLU A 118 -2.04 -65.95 26.59
CA GLU A 118 -2.52 -67.23 27.12
C GLU A 118 -4.05 -67.30 27.22
N GLY A 119 -4.69 -66.20 27.64
CA GLY A 119 -6.14 -66.08 27.69
C GLY A 119 -6.77 -66.17 26.31
N ARG A 120 -6.24 -65.42 25.34
CA ARG A 120 -6.69 -65.46 23.94
C ARG A 120 -6.49 -66.83 23.31
N ALA A 121 -5.38 -67.52 23.59
CA ALA A 121 -5.13 -68.89 23.12
C ALA A 121 -6.12 -69.92 23.70
N GLN A 122 -6.73 -69.62 24.85
CA GLN A 122 -7.78 -70.41 25.49
C GLN A 122 -9.20 -69.99 25.06
N GLY A 123 -9.34 -69.03 24.14
CA GLY A 123 -10.62 -68.49 23.70
C GLY A 123 -11.29 -67.56 24.72
N ALA A 124 -10.56 -67.07 25.71
CA ALA A 124 -11.06 -66.12 26.69
C ALA A 124 -10.94 -64.67 26.19
N GLU A 125 -11.93 -63.84 26.48
CA GLU A 125 -11.89 -62.39 26.24
C GLU A 125 -11.10 -61.68 27.35
N VAL A 126 -9.78 -61.82 27.31
CA VAL A 126 -8.87 -61.03 28.14
C VAL A 126 -8.52 -59.76 27.37
N PRO A 127 -8.64 -58.55 27.95
CA PRO A 127 -8.20 -57.34 27.29
C PRO A 127 -6.66 -57.29 27.22
N PRO A 128 -6.07 -56.70 26.16
CA PRO A 128 -4.63 -56.48 26.12
C PRO A 128 -4.20 -55.53 27.25
N PRO A 129 -2.95 -55.64 27.73
CA PRO A 129 -2.44 -54.71 28.74
C PRO A 129 -2.40 -53.28 28.19
N SER A 130 -2.69 -52.30 29.04
CA SER A 130 -2.47 -50.89 28.72
C SER A 130 -1.00 -50.64 28.39
N ALA A 131 -0.73 -49.63 27.57
CA ALA A 131 0.64 -49.23 27.25
C ALA A 131 1.43 -48.92 28.53
N LEU A 132 2.68 -49.38 28.59
CA LEU A 132 3.60 -49.08 29.67
C LEU A 132 4.29 -47.75 29.37
N GLU A 133 4.23 -46.83 30.33
CA GLU A 133 4.89 -45.53 30.23
C GLU A 133 5.99 -45.43 31.29
N LEU A 134 7.23 -45.24 30.82
CA LEU A 134 8.41 -45.02 31.64
C LEU A 134 8.88 -43.58 31.42
N ALA A 135 9.06 -42.80 32.49
CA ALA A 135 9.27 -41.36 32.38
C ALA A 135 10.53 -40.89 33.12
N TRP A 136 11.37 -40.12 32.44
CA TRP A 136 12.59 -39.54 33.01
C TRP A 136 12.60 -38.00 32.91
N PRO A 137 13.06 -37.28 33.93
CA PRO A 137 13.14 -35.82 33.88
C PRO A 137 14.28 -35.35 32.96
N VAL A 138 13.97 -34.41 32.07
CA VAL A 138 14.92 -33.69 31.22
C VAL A 138 15.10 -32.29 31.78
N VAL A 139 16.21 -32.03 32.47
CA VAL A 139 16.44 -30.75 33.15
C VAL A 139 17.04 -29.73 32.16
N ALA A 140 16.58 -28.48 32.17
CA ALA A 140 17.02 -27.42 31.26
C ALA A 140 18.55 -27.29 31.00
N PRO A 141 19.46 -27.33 32.01
CA PRO A 141 20.90 -27.19 31.78
C PRO A 141 21.53 -28.41 31.09
N THR A 142 20.79 -29.51 30.94
CA THR A 142 21.27 -30.70 30.22
C THR A 142 20.97 -30.63 28.73
N ILE A 143 20.13 -29.69 28.28
CA ILE A 143 19.80 -29.51 26.88
C ILE A 143 20.97 -28.80 26.19
N PRO A 144 21.50 -29.33 25.07
CA PRO A 144 22.53 -28.66 24.29
C PRO A 144 22.14 -27.22 23.95
N GLU A 145 23.08 -26.29 24.10
CA GLU A 145 22.86 -24.88 23.74
C GLU A 145 22.86 -24.65 22.22
N GLN A 146 23.15 -25.68 21.42
CA GLN A 146 23.20 -25.62 19.95
C GLN A 146 21.88 -25.11 19.35
N ALA A 147 22.00 -24.36 18.25
CA ALA A 147 20.87 -23.78 17.53
C ALA A 147 20.00 -24.84 16.83
N LEU A 148 20.63 -25.95 16.48
CA LEU A 148 20.05 -27.09 15.79
C LEU A 148 20.52 -28.38 16.46
N LEU A 149 19.59 -29.27 16.78
CA LEU A 149 19.85 -30.55 17.41
C LEU A 149 19.00 -31.64 16.78
N GLU A 150 19.61 -32.71 16.29
CA GLU A 150 18.86 -33.91 15.89
C GLU A 150 18.38 -34.62 17.16
N MET A 151 17.07 -34.88 17.26
CA MET A 151 16.45 -35.59 18.36
C MET A 151 16.49 -37.10 18.10
N LEU A 152 17.35 -37.78 18.85
CA LEU A 152 17.45 -39.23 18.85
C LEU A 152 17.11 -39.73 20.26
N VAL A 153 16.39 -40.83 20.32
CA VAL A 153 16.13 -41.59 21.54
C VAL A 153 16.53 -43.03 21.25
N THR A 154 17.49 -43.55 22.01
CA THR A 154 18.03 -44.90 21.84
C THR A 154 17.92 -45.63 23.16
N LEU A 155 17.42 -46.86 23.11
CA LEU A 155 17.43 -47.79 24.23
C LEU A 155 18.71 -48.61 24.13
N GLU A 156 19.59 -48.46 25.12
CA GLU A 156 20.88 -49.16 25.22
C GLU A 156 20.76 -50.29 26.23
N VAL A 157 21.29 -51.45 25.86
CA VAL A 157 21.49 -52.58 26.76
C VAL A 157 22.97 -52.86 26.81
N ASP A 158 23.57 -52.67 27.99
CA ASP A 158 24.96 -53.00 28.25
C ASP A 158 25.00 -54.27 29.12
N GLU A 159 25.58 -55.36 28.58
CA GLU A 159 25.86 -56.59 29.33
C GLU A 159 27.32 -56.58 29.80
N THR A 160 27.51 -56.68 31.12
CA THR A 160 28.84 -56.79 31.72
C THR A 160 29.18 -58.26 31.95
N GLN A 161 30.26 -58.75 31.34
CA GLN A 161 30.81 -60.07 31.66
C GLN A 161 31.95 -59.93 32.67
N GLU A 162 31.86 -60.63 33.81
CA GLU A 162 33.00 -60.83 34.70
C GLU A 162 33.95 -61.86 34.06
N SER A 163 35.26 -61.56 34.07
CA SER A 163 36.29 -62.51 33.65
C SER A 163 36.25 -63.74 34.56
N GLU A 164 36.24 -64.94 33.97
CA GLU A 164 36.28 -66.21 34.73
C GLU A 164 37.62 -66.45 35.45
N ASP A 165 38.67 -65.69 35.13
CA ASP A 165 39.98 -65.76 35.78
C ASP A 165 40.32 -64.43 36.47
N GLY A 166 40.52 -64.47 37.79
CA GLY A 166 40.63 -63.31 38.70
C GLY A 166 41.85 -62.39 38.55
N GLU A 167 42.30 -62.09 37.33
CA GLU A 167 43.24 -61.00 37.04
C GLU A 167 42.54 -59.85 36.30
N SER A 168 42.82 -58.62 36.74
CA SER A 168 42.20 -57.40 36.27
C SER A 168 42.53 -57.09 34.80
N VAL A 169 41.67 -57.50 33.87
CA VAL A 169 41.73 -57.04 32.47
C VAL A 169 40.32 -56.73 31.92
N GLU A 170 40.23 -55.54 31.33
CA GLU A 170 39.22 -54.95 30.44
C GLU A 170 37.87 -55.67 30.28
N ILE A 171 36.86 -55.14 30.98
CA ILE A 171 35.44 -55.47 30.79
C ILE A 171 35.05 -55.19 29.34
N ARG A 172 34.76 -56.24 28.55
CA ARG A 172 34.08 -56.07 27.25
C ARG A 172 32.58 -55.92 27.51
N SER A 173 32.10 -54.69 27.58
CA SER A 173 30.65 -54.42 27.56
C SER A 173 30.11 -54.70 26.16
N ARG A 174 29.21 -55.67 26.03
CA ARG A 174 28.43 -55.84 24.80
C ARG A 174 27.29 -54.85 24.85
N ARG A 175 27.26 -53.92 23.89
CA ARG A 175 26.23 -52.89 23.77
C ARG A 175 25.29 -53.20 22.61
N THR A 176 24.01 -53.31 22.90
CA THR A 176 22.94 -53.32 21.90
C THR A 176 22.20 -51.99 21.95
N GLU A 177 21.95 -51.41 20.77
CA GLU A 177 21.26 -50.13 20.62
C GLU A 177 19.97 -50.33 19.80
N LEU A 178 18.82 -49.92 20.35
CA LEU A 178 17.55 -49.87 19.64
C LEU A 178 17.09 -48.41 19.49
N PRO A 179 17.06 -47.84 18.27
CA PRO A 179 16.47 -46.53 18.06
C PRO A 179 14.96 -46.59 18.29
N VAL A 180 14.44 -45.65 19.08
CA VAL A 180 13.02 -45.52 19.40
C VAL A 180 12.45 -44.36 18.58
N ALA A 181 11.35 -44.61 17.86
CA ALA A 181 10.69 -43.58 17.06
C ALA A 181 9.81 -42.65 17.95
N PRO A 182 9.58 -41.39 17.56
CA PRO A 182 8.60 -40.55 18.22
C PRO A 182 7.19 -41.16 18.08
N LEU A 183 6.38 -41.03 19.13
CA LEU A 183 5.00 -41.48 19.13
C LEU A 183 4.15 -40.53 18.29
N VAL A 184 3.66 -41.05 17.17
CA VAL A 184 2.91 -40.30 16.16
C VAL A 184 1.57 -41.02 15.96
N TYR A 185 0.45 -40.34 16.21
CA TYR A 185 -0.88 -40.96 16.10
C TYR A 185 -1.29 -41.10 14.64
N VAL A 186 -1.09 -42.28 14.06
CA VAL A 186 -1.39 -42.54 12.65
C VAL A 186 -2.91 -42.52 12.42
N HIS A 187 -3.40 -41.42 11.85
CA HIS A 187 -4.55 -41.45 10.94
C HIS A 187 -4.03 -41.20 9.53
N ARG A 188 -4.47 -42.03 8.58
CA ARG A 188 -4.02 -41.99 7.18
C ARG A 188 -4.25 -40.59 6.60
N GLN A 189 -3.14 -39.96 6.19
CA GLN A 189 -3.02 -38.84 5.23
C GLN A 189 -3.11 -37.37 5.68
N ASP A 190 -2.84 -37.02 6.94
CA ASP A 190 -2.69 -35.60 7.32
C ASP A 190 -1.47 -35.33 8.21
N THR A 191 -1.11 -34.05 8.41
CA THR A 191 -0.07 -33.56 9.34
C THR A 191 -0.48 -33.65 10.81
N ALA A 192 -1.76 -33.94 11.07
CA ALA A 192 -2.35 -34.20 12.39
C ALA A 192 -1.54 -35.13 13.33
N PRO A 193 -0.85 -36.19 12.85
CA PRO A 193 -0.08 -37.10 13.69
C PRO A 193 1.09 -36.42 14.42
N TRP A 194 1.74 -35.44 13.78
CA TRP A 194 2.87 -34.69 14.36
C TRP A 194 2.44 -33.52 15.24
N GLN A 195 1.22 -33.01 15.05
CA GLN A 195 0.67 -31.93 15.86
C GLN A 195 0.54 -32.35 17.33
N ALA A 196 0.12 -33.59 17.59
CA ALA A 196 0.06 -34.13 18.94
C ALA A 196 1.44 -34.15 19.61
N PHE A 197 2.47 -34.62 18.89
CA PHE A 197 3.85 -34.60 19.37
C PHE A 197 4.34 -33.16 19.63
N ALA A 198 4.09 -32.23 18.70
CA ALA A 198 4.49 -30.83 18.84
C ALA A 198 3.80 -30.14 20.02
N ALA A 199 2.51 -30.42 20.26
CA ALA A 199 1.76 -29.90 21.41
C ALA A 199 2.34 -30.44 22.73
N SER A 200 2.59 -31.74 22.80
CA SER A 200 3.26 -32.38 23.94
C SER A 200 4.65 -31.82 24.19
N PHE A 201 5.43 -31.58 23.14
CA PHE A 201 6.75 -30.94 23.21
C PHE A 201 6.66 -29.51 23.78
N ALA A 202 5.72 -28.70 23.28
CA ALA A 202 5.54 -27.32 23.74
C ALA A 202 5.08 -27.24 25.21
N LEU A 203 4.26 -28.19 25.68
CA LEU A 203 3.89 -28.31 27.09
C LEU A 203 5.08 -28.70 27.98
N ALA A 204 5.95 -29.57 27.48
CA ALA A 204 7.17 -29.98 28.19
C ALA A 204 8.21 -28.86 28.27
N PHE A 205 8.36 -28.09 27.19
CA PHE A 205 9.33 -27.00 27.06
C PHE A 205 8.62 -25.69 26.71
N PRO A 206 7.95 -25.04 27.68
CA PRO A 206 7.28 -23.78 27.44
C PRO A 206 8.28 -22.70 27.01
N PRO A 207 7.85 -21.72 26.18
CA PRO A 207 8.70 -20.60 25.78
C PRO A 207 9.29 -19.87 26.99
N SER A 208 10.58 -19.54 26.93
CA SER A 208 11.24 -18.66 27.90
C SER A 208 11.35 -17.24 27.35
N ASN A 209 11.75 -16.27 28.19
CA ASN A 209 11.93 -14.88 27.74
C ASN A 209 13.03 -14.74 26.66
N ASP A 210 14.01 -15.66 26.63
CA ASP A 210 15.21 -15.54 25.80
C ASP A 210 15.24 -16.53 24.62
N SER A 211 14.48 -17.64 24.70
CA SER A 211 14.41 -18.66 23.64
C SER A 211 13.18 -19.57 23.70
N VAL A 212 12.86 -20.20 22.57
CA VAL A 212 11.89 -21.29 22.41
C VAL A 212 12.55 -22.49 21.72
N LEU A 213 12.07 -23.70 22.00
CA LEU A 213 12.46 -24.91 21.30
C LEU A 213 11.31 -25.39 20.40
N VAL A 214 11.60 -25.65 19.13
CA VAL A 214 10.58 -26.01 18.13
C VAL A 214 10.97 -27.32 17.45
N PRO A 215 10.10 -28.35 17.48
CA PRO A 215 10.34 -29.57 16.72
C PRO A 215 10.09 -29.36 15.22
N ALA A 216 10.90 -30.01 14.40
CA ALA A 216 10.83 -29.97 12.95
C ALA A 216 11.18 -31.34 12.34
N ILE A 217 10.61 -31.65 11.18
CA ILE A 217 10.87 -32.88 10.44
C ILE A 217 11.41 -32.56 9.05
N PRO A 218 12.11 -33.48 8.39
CA PRO A 218 12.51 -33.32 7.02
C PRO A 218 11.32 -33.06 6.10
N GLY A 219 11.47 -32.09 5.20
CA GLY A 219 10.46 -31.77 4.21
C GLY A 219 10.98 -30.76 3.21
N LEU A 220 10.75 -31.01 1.93
CA LEU A 220 11.05 -30.06 0.86
C LEU A 220 9.82 -29.21 0.58
N PRO A 221 9.95 -27.88 0.48
CA PRO A 221 8.85 -27.06 -0.01
C PRO A 221 8.67 -27.23 -1.54
N PRO A 222 7.50 -26.85 -2.09
CA PRO A 222 7.25 -26.87 -3.52
C PRO A 222 8.31 -26.02 -4.25
N ALA A 223 9.00 -26.60 -5.24
CA ALA A 223 10.04 -25.94 -6.04
C ALA A 223 11.44 -25.76 -5.43
N ALA A 224 11.76 -26.33 -4.26
CA ALA A 224 13.14 -26.34 -3.77
C ALA A 224 13.99 -27.46 -4.39
N PRO A 225 15.17 -27.15 -4.98
CA PRO A 225 16.26 -28.11 -5.11
C PRO A 225 16.91 -28.42 -3.75
N GLY A 226 17.33 -29.67 -3.58
CA GLY A 226 17.96 -30.20 -2.37
C GLY A 226 17.35 -31.54 -1.96
N GLU A 227 18.02 -32.24 -1.04
CA GLU A 227 17.50 -33.46 -0.44
C GLU A 227 16.81 -33.14 0.90
N ALA A 228 15.69 -33.82 1.17
CA ALA A 228 15.12 -33.79 2.51
C ALA A 228 16.12 -34.42 3.48
N GLY A 229 16.27 -33.86 4.68
CA GLY A 229 17.05 -34.50 5.73
C GLY A 229 16.48 -35.86 6.17
N SER A 230 17.14 -36.52 7.11
CA SER A 230 16.58 -37.63 7.88
C SER A 230 16.38 -37.22 9.35
N GLY A 231 15.51 -37.91 10.08
CA GLY A 231 15.38 -37.76 11.55
C GLY A 231 14.40 -36.68 12.02
N LEU A 232 14.20 -36.57 13.34
CA LEU A 232 13.46 -35.47 13.97
C LEU A 232 14.46 -34.42 14.46
N TRP A 233 14.17 -33.14 14.27
CA TRP A 233 15.07 -32.04 14.61
C TRP A 233 14.42 -31.11 15.63
N ILE A 234 15.23 -30.50 16.49
CA ILE A 234 14.83 -29.45 17.42
C ILE A 234 15.61 -28.19 17.07
N LEU A 235 14.88 -27.11 16.83
CA LEU A 235 15.45 -25.79 16.57
C LEU A 235 15.32 -24.94 17.82
N ARG A 236 16.39 -24.25 18.20
CA ARG A 236 16.39 -23.25 19.27
C ARG A 236 16.28 -21.87 18.63
N LEU A 237 15.17 -21.19 18.86
CA LEU A 237 14.91 -19.85 18.34
C LEU A 237 14.99 -18.84 19.48
N GLY A 238 15.53 -17.65 19.28
CA GLY A 238 15.70 -16.68 20.37
C GLY A 238 16.35 -15.38 19.94
N THR A 239 16.42 -14.41 20.85
CA THR A 239 16.63 -12.99 20.50
C THR A 239 17.94 -12.42 21.04
N GLY A 240 18.69 -13.17 21.86
CA GLY A 240 19.90 -12.68 22.53
C GLY A 240 20.97 -13.72 22.86
N LEU A 241 20.79 -14.99 22.49
CA LEU A 241 21.79 -16.04 22.72
C LEU A 241 22.66 -16.27 21.47
N PRO A 242 24.00 -16.35 21.58
CA PRO A 242 24.90 -16.64 20.45
C PRO A 242 24.58 -17.94 19.69
N ALA A 243 23.90 -18.87 20.37
CA ALA A 243 23.58 -20.19 19.86
C ALA A 243 22.09 -20.39 19.56
N ALA A 244 21.27 -19.34 19.60
CA ALA A 244 19.88 -19.39 19.12
C ALA A 244 19.78 -18.85 17.69
N LEU A 245 18.91 -19.45 16.89
CA LEU A 245 18.52 -18.91 15.59
C LEU A 245 17.64 -17.69 15.82
N ALA A 246 18.07 -16.55 15.32
CA ALA A 246 17.28 -15.32 15.32
C ALA A 246 17.16 -14.77 13.91
N LEU A 247 15.99 -14.25 13.57
CA LEU A 247 15.79 -13.39 12.41
C LEU A 247 15.49 -11.97 12.90
N SER A 248 16.25 -11.02 12.40
CA SER A 248 15.94 -9.60 12.55
C SER A 248 15.53 -9.04 11.20
N ILE A 249 14.34 -8.45 11.16
CA ILE A 249 13.87 -7.70 10.00
C ILE A 249 14.13 -6.23 10.30
N ALA A 250 14.89 -5.56 9.44
CA ALA A 250 15.19 -4.15 9.67
C ALA A 250 13.89 -3.32 9.63
N PRO A 251 13.78 -2.26 10.45
CA PRO A 251 12.60 -1.38 10.45
C PRO A 251 12.48 -0.55 9.16
N THR A 252 13.51 -0.54 8.31
CA THR A 252 13.49 0.20 7.06
C THR A 252 12.85 -0.64 5.97
N ILE A 253 11.58 -0.36 5.69
CA ILE A 253 10.87 -0.90 4.54
C ILE A 253 11.21 -0.10 3.29
N LEU A 254 11.54 -0.82 2.23
CA LEU A 254 11.72 -0.27 0.89
C LEU A 254 10.47 -0.58 0.06
N PRO A 255 9.46 0.31 0.04
CA PRO A 255 8.34 0.16 -0.88
C PRO A 255 8.82 0.52 -2.28
N LEU A 256 8.81 -0.46 -3.17
CA LEU A 256 9.02 -0.30 -4.60
C LEU A 256 7.67 -0.42 -5.30
N ALA A 257 7.40 0.43 -6.27
CA ALA A 257 6.20 0.33 -7.08
C ALA A 257 6.54 0.66 -8.54
N LEU A 258 5.70 0.15 -9.44
CA LEU A 258 5.71 0.58 -10.83
C LEU A 258 5.01 1.94 -10.89
N PRO A 259 5.62 2.98 -11.48
CA PRO A 259 4.94 4.24 -11.64
C PRO A 259 3.76 4.09 -12.61
N PRO A 260 2.70 4.90 -12.46
CA PRO A 260 1.57 4.86 -13.36
C PRO A 260 2.00 5.05 -14.82
N TRP A 261 1.35 4.33 -15.73
CA TRP A 261 1.59 4.44 -17.18
C TRP A 261 1.20 5.81 -17.72
N SER A 262 0.20 6.44 -17.11
CA SER A 262 -0.12 7.85 -17.31
C SER A 262 -0.38 8.54 -15.98
N GLN A 263 0.19 9.72 -15.82
CA GLN A 263 -0.07 10.60 -14.69
C GLN A 263 -1.31 11.49 -14.90
N GLU A 264 -1.92 11.47 -16.08
CA GLU A 264 -3.09 12.29 -16.41
C GLU A 264 -4.06 11.56 -17.35
N LEU A 265 -5.28 12.08 -17.48
CA LEU A 265 -6.27 11.58 -18.44
C LEU A 265 -5.90 12.03 -19.86
N LEU A 266 -5.73 11.06 -20.75
CA LEU A 266 -5.32 11.32 -22.13
C LEU A 266 -6.53 11.50 -23.05
N SER A 267 -6.44 12.47 -23.96
CA SER A 267 -7.43 12.69 -25.00
C SER A 267 -6.72 12.79 -26.35
N ALA A 268 -7.17 12.01 -27.33
CA ALA A 268 -6.60 12.04 -28.66
C ALA A 268 -7.57 11.52 -29.71
N THR A 269 -7.36 11.97 -30.95
CA THR A 269 -8.02 11.39 -32.12
C THR A 269 -7.07 10.42 -32.77
N VAL A 270 -7.42 9.14 -32.80
CA VAL A 270 -6.57 8.08 -33.35
C VAL A 270 -7.34 7.23 -34.35
N THR A 271 -6.61 6.68 -35.31
CA THR A 271 -7.15 5.79 -36.34
C THR A 271 -7.03 4.35 -35.84
N VAL A 272 -8.15 3.68 -35.61
CA VAL A 272 -8.19 2.29 -35.11
C VAL A 272 -8.59 1.32 -36.23
N PRO A 273 -8.06 0.08 -36.24
CA PRO A 273 -8.47 -0.95 -37.20
C PRO A 273 -9.88 -1.45 -36.89
N ARG A 274 -10.53 -2.10 -37.87
CA ARG A 274 -11.81 -2.78 -37.67
C ARG A 274 -11.61 -4.30 -37.62
N TYR A 275 -12.20 -4.95 -36.62
CA TYR A 275 -12.28 -6.40 -36.60
C TYR A 275 -13.57 -6.91 -37.28
N GLU A 276 -13.45 -7.89 -38.17
CA GLU A 276 -14.59 -8.59 -38.78
C GLU A 276 -14.53 -10.08 -38.42
N SER A 277 -15.63 -10.62 -37.87
CA SER A 277 -15.72 -12.02 -37.43
C SER A 277 -15.38 -12.97 -38.58
N GLY A 278 -14.46 -13.91 -38.31
CA GLY A 278 -13.93 -14.87 -39.28
C GLY A 278 -13.02 -14.31 -40.38
N LYS A 279 -12.78 -12.99 -40.42
CA LYS A 279 -11.86 -12.35 -41.39
C LYS A 279 -10.67 -11.64 -40.74
N GLY A 280 -10.75 -11.33 -39.45
CA GLY A 280 -9.67 -10.72 -38.70
C GLY A 280 -9.65 -9.20 -38.78
N LEU A 281 -8.49 -8.59 -38.61
CA LEU A 281 -8.30 -7.14 -38.68
C LEU A 281 -8.30 -6.68 -40.13
N SER A 282 -9.12 -5.68 -40.44
CA SER A 282 -9.30 -5.16 -41.79
C SER A 282 -9.34 -3.64 -41.78
N GLY A 283 -8.56 -3.02 -42.68
CA GLY A 283 -8.52 -1.58 -42.90
C GLY A 283 -8.32 -0.71 -41.65
N PHE A 284 -8.37 0.59 -41.86
CA PHE A 284 -8.42 1.58 -40.78
C PHE A 284 -9.78 2.27 -40.86
N GLU A 285 -10.47 2.42 -39.72
CA GLU A 285 -11.70 3.20 -39.67
C GLU A 285 -11.40 4.71 -39.82
N LYS A 286 -12.46 5.52 -39.91
CA LYS A 286 -12.31 6.98 -39.79
C LYS A 286 -11.65 7.31 -38.44
N PRO A 287 -10.85 8.40 -38.35
CA PRO A 287 -10.26 8.83 -37.09
C PRO A 287 -11.34 8.93 -36.00
N ARG A 288 -11.08 8.28 -34.87
CA ARG A 288 -12.02 8.21 -33.74
C ARG A 288 -11.47 9.03 -32.58
N GLN A 289 -12.32 9.86 -32.01
CA GLN A 289 -11.97 10.66 -30.85
C GLN A 289 -12.13 9.83 -29.56
N PHE A 290 -11.05 9.75 -28.80
CA PHE A 290 -11.02 9.23 -27.44
C PHE A 290 -10.75 10.40 -26.51
N SER A 291 -11.50 10.51 -25.42
CA SER A 291 -11.40 11.66 -24.51
C SER A 291 -11.45 11.18 -23.08
N ASN A 292 -10.60 11.78 -22.25
CA ASN A 292 -10.47 11.50 -20.83
C ASN A 292 -10.21 10.01 -20.51
N ILE A 293 -9.26 9.41 -21.22
CA ILE A 293 -8.89 8.02 -21.04
C ILE A 293 -7.87 7.88 -19.90
N ASP A 294 -8.20 7.05 -18.92
CA ASP A 294 -7.22 6.56 -17.94
C ASP A 294 -6.42 5.40 -18.53
N LEU A 295 -5.17 5.68 -18.89
CA LEU A 295 -4.29 4.68 -19.49
C LEU A 295 -3.97 3.54 -18.53
N ASN A 296 -3.98 3.77 -17.21
CA ASN A 296 -3.69 2.75 -16.22
C ASN A 296 -4.80 1.69 -16.22
N VAL A 297 -6.07 2.12 -16.33
CA VAL A 297 -7.22 1.21 -16.46
C VAL A 297 -7.16 0.41 -17.76
N TRP A 298 -6.79 1.06 -18.86
CA TRP A 298 -6.63 0.37 -20.15
C TRP A 298 -5.51 -0.67 -20.13
N VAL A 299 -4.37 -0.37 -19.50
CA VAL A 299 -3.27 -1.33 -19.38
C VAL A 299 -3.66 -2.54 -18.52
N ARG A 300 -4.34 -2.32 -17.37
CA ARG A 300 -4.90 -3.42 -16.57
C ARG A 300 -5.81 -4.31 -17.38
N GLY A 301 -6.78 -3.70 -18.08
CA GLY A 301 -7.71 -4.45 -18.93
C GLY A 301 -7.03 -5.17 -20.11
N PHE A 302 -5.84 -4.73 -20.54
CA PHE A 302 -5.02 -5.46 -21.51
C PHE A 302 -4.35 -6.67 -20.86
N PHE A 303 -3.73 -6.51 -19.69
CA PHE A 303 -3.08 -7.62 -18.98
C PHE A 303 -4.06 -8.69 -18.51
N ASP A 304 -5.20 -8.30 -17.95
CA ASP A 304 -6.25 -9.24 -17.54
C ASP A 304 -6.75 -10.07 -18.74
N SER A 305 -6.88 -9.43 -19.91
CA SER A 305 -7.28 -10.10 -21.15
C SER A 305 -6.18 -11.03 -21.67
N LEU A 306 -4.91 -10.61 -21.61
CA LEU A 306 -3.76 -11.42 -22.03
C LEU A 306 -3.61 -12.68 -21.17
N ASP A 307 -3.66 -12.52 -19.84
CA ASP A 307 -3.64 -13.65 -18.91
C ASP A 307 -4.85 -14.57 -19.15
N SER A 308 -6.05 -14.01 -19.33
CA SER A 308 -7.26 -14.82 -19.61
C SER A 308 -7.19 -15.60 -20.94
N VAL A 309 -6.55 -15.05 -21.96
CA VAL A 309 -6.36 -15.75 -23.24
C VAL A 309 -5.33 -16.87 -23.09
N ILE A 310 -4.22 -16.64 -22.39
CA ILE A 310 -3.20 -17.66 -22.12
C ILE A 310 -3.77 -18.80 -21.27
N ASP A 311 -4.48 -18.47 -20.18
CA ASP A 311 -5.11 -19.44 -19.27
C ASP A 311 -6.23 -20.25 -19.94
N GLY A 312 -6.82 -19.72 -21.03
CA GLY A 312 -7.88 -20.38 -21.79
C GLY A 312 -7.42 -21.58 -22.63
N GLY A 313 -6.11 -21.86 -22.72
CA GLY A 313 -5.53 -22.95 -23.50
C GLY A 313 -5.48 -22.68 -25.02
N GLY A 314 -4.86 -23.61 -25.77
CA GLY A 314 -4.61 -23.49 -27.21
C GLY A 314 -3.12 -23.27 -27.54
N ASP A 315 -2.81 -23.02 -28.82
CA ASP A 315 -1.46 -22.63 -29.26
C ASP A 315 -1.20 -21.16 -28.91
N THR A 316 -0.65 -20.92 -27.71
CA THR A 316 -0.40 -19.60 -27.14
C THR A 316 1.08 -19.31 -26.90
N ASP A 317 1.99 -20.12 -27.46
CA ASP A 317 3.45 -20.02 -27.23
C ASP A 317 4.00 -18.61 -27.48
N ARG A 318 3.49 -17.94 -28.54
CA ARG A 318 3.89 -16.56 -28.85
C ARG A 318 3.37 -15.54 -27.84
N LEU A 319 2.18 -15.76 -27.29
CA LEU A 319 1.61 -14.90 -26.24
C LEU A 319 2.32 -15.12 -24.91
N ILE A 320 2.77 -16.35 -24.61
CA ILE A 320 3.62 -16.65 -23.46
C ILE A 320 4.97 -15.93 -23.59
N ALA A 321 5.62 -16.02 -24.76
CA ALA A 321 6.86 -15.30 -25.01
C ALA A 321 6.67 -13.76 -24.91
N LEU A 322 5.54 -13.24 -25.40
CA LEU A 322 5.17 -11.83 -25.25
C LEU A 322 4.99 -11.43 -23.78
N ARG A 323 4.34 -12.30 -22.98
CA ARG A 323 4.15 -12.12 -21.54
C ARG A 323 5.49 -12.03 -20.82
N GLU A 324 6.43 -12.92 -21.13
CA GLU A 324 7.76 -12.93 -20.54
C GLU A 324 8.57 -11.66 -20.89
N ASP A 325 8.52 -11.20 -22.15
CA ASP A 325 9.14 -9.93 -22.55
C ASP A 325 8.53 -8.73 -21.83
N LEU A 326 7.20 -8.68 -21.73
CA LEU A 326 6.49 -7.64 -20.97
C LEU A 326 6.85 -7.70 -19.48
N ALA A 327 6.89 -8.89 -18.87
CA ALA A 327 7.26 -9.07 -17.48
C ALA A 327 8.65 -8.49 -17.19
N ALA A 328 9.65 -8.77 -18.04
CA ALA A 328 10.98 -8.21 -17.91
C ALA A 328 10.99 -6.67 -18.04
N ARG A 329 10.29 -6.12 -19.04
CA ARG A 329 10.18 -4.65 -19.25
C ARG A 329 9.44 -3.92 -18.14
N ILE A 330 8.44 -4.56 -17.53
CA ILE A 330 7.68 -3.99 -16.42
C ILE A 330 8.53 -4.04 -15.15
N ALA A 331 9.13 -5.19 -14.86
CA ALA A 331 9.91 -5.37 -13.64
C ALA A 331 11.12 -4.44 -13.57
N SER A 332 11.79 -4.20 -14.70
CA SER A 332 12.92 -3.25 -14.77
C SER A 332 12.54 -1.79 -14.48
N ARG A 333 11.25 -1.47 -14.34
CA ARG A 333 10.73 -0.13 -14.03
C ARG A 333 10.25 0.03 -12.60
N LEU A 334 10.39 -0.99 -11.76
CA LEU A 334 10.21 -0.80 -10.33
C LEU A 334 11.20 0.23 -9.83
N ILE A 335 10.69 1.24 -9.12
CA ILE A 335 11.50 2.25 -8.47
C ILE A 335 10.98 2.47 -7.03
N PRO A 336 11.82 3.01 -6.14
CA PRO A 336 11.39 3.37 -4.80
C PRO A 336 10.27 4.41 -4.83
N VAL A 337 9.24 4.21 -4.00
CA VAL A 337 8.17 5.19 -3.79
C VAL A 337 8.71 6.50 -3.22
N TYR A 338 9.81 6.44 -2.46
CA TYR A 338 10.46 7.61 -1.86
C TYR A 338 11.84 7.86 -2.49
N PRO A 339 12.18 9.10 -2.89
CA PRO A 339 13.38 9.39 -3.68
C PRO A 339 14.71 9.14 -2.94
N ASN A 340 14.69 9.07 -1.60
CA ASN A 340 15.88 8.90 -0.76
C ASN A 340 16.02 7.49 -0.16
N ALA A 341 15.30 6.50 -0.68
CA ALA A 341 15.33 5.15 -0.12
C ALA A 341 16.65 4.42 -0.47
N ASN A 342 17.18 3.64 0.48
CA ASN A 342 18.38 2.82 0.26
C ASN A 342 18.10 1.77 -0.84
N THR A 343 19.00 1.63 -1.81
CA THR A 343 18.82 0.81 -3.01
C THR A 343 19.38 -0.61 -2.90
N SER A 344 20.00 -0.96 -1.76
CA SER A 344 20.37 -2.35 -1.50
C SER A 344 19.12 -3.23 -1.56
N GLY A 345 19.13 -4.27 -2.39
CA GLY A 345 17.99 -5.20 -2.54
C GLY A 345 17.01 -4.90 -3.66
N VAL A 346 17.12 -3.74 -4.33
CA VAL A 346 16.24 -3.40 -5.48
C VAL A 346 16.31 -4.46 -6.57
N GLN A 347 17.51 -4.96 -6.91
CA GLN A 347 17.67 -5.98 -7.94
C GLN A 347 17.01 -7.32 -7.56
N ALA A 348 17.04 -7.70 -6.28
CA ALA A 348 16.39 -8.91 -5.79
C ALA A 348 14.86 -8.77 -5.90
N ALA A 349 14.33 -7.61 -5.49
CA ALA A 349 12.91 -7.29 -5.60
C ALA A 349 12.43 -7.21 -7.08
N VAL A 350 13.24 -6.63 -7.96
CA VAL A 350 13.01 -6.61 -9.42
C VAL A 350 12.92 -8.03 -9.98
N SER A 351 13.88 -8.89 -9.62
CA SER A 351 13.93 -10.27 -10.12
C SER A 351 12.73 -11.08 -9.61
N ALA A 352 12.38 -10.94 -8.33
CA ALA A 352 11.21 -11.60 -7.74
C ALA A 352 9.91 -11.12 -8.40
N TYR A 353 9.79 -9.83 -8.66
CA TYR A 353 8.63 -9.27 -9.34
C TYR A 353 8.53 -9.70 -10.80
N GLU A 354 9.65 -9.79 -11.51
CA GLU A 354 9.70 -10.34 -12.88
C GLU A 354 9.16 -11.77 -12.90
N GLN A 355 9.60 -12.64 -11.98
CA GLN A 355 9.09 -14.01 -11.89
C GLN A 355 7.59 -14.06 -11.60
N ARG A 356 7.11 -13.17 -10.72
CA ARG A 356 5.68 -13.02 -10.46
C ARG A 356 4.89 -12.63 -11.72
N LEU A 357 5.42 -11.68 -12.49
CA LEU A 357 4.79 -11.20 -13.73
C LEU A 357 4.87 -12.21 -14.88
N LYS A 358 5.90 -13.07 -14.91
CA LYS A 358 5.98 -14.20 -15.84
C LYS A 358 4.87 -15.22 -15.62
N ASN A 359 4.35 -15.34 -14.40
CA ASN A 359 3.19 -16.16 -14.12
C ASN A 359 1.90 -15.44 -14.52
N LYS A 360 1.72 -14.19 -14.11
CA LYS A 360 0.50 -13.41 -14.37
C LYS A 360 0.76 -11.91 -14.40
N LEU A 361 0.48 -11.25 -15.53
CA LEU A 361 0.70 -9.81 -15.69
C LEU A 361 -0.31 -8.97 -14.92
N SER A 362 -1.47 -9.52 -14.55
CA SER A 362 -2.46 -8.85 -13.69
C SER A 362 -1.89 -8.45 -12.32
N HIS A 363 -0.72 -8.98 -11.92
CA HIS A 363 0.03 -8.57 -10.72
C HIS A 363 0.90 -7.32 -10.92
N CYS A 364 0.85 -6.67 -12.09
CA CYS A 364 1.61 -5.45 -12.40
C CYS A 364 1.29 -4.24 -11.49
N ASP A 365 0.21 -4.29 -10.70
CA ASP A 365 -0.12 -3.26 -9.72
C ASP A 365 0.36 -3.53 -8.31
N ASP A 366 0.87 -4.75 -8.05
CA ASP A 366 1.39 -5.08 -6.73
C ASP A 366 2.53 -4.13 -6.36
N THR A 367 2.48 -3.64 -5.12
CA THR A 367 3.59 -2.94 -4.51
C THR A 367 4.55 -3.98 -3.95
N VAL A 368 5.82 -3.78 -4.24
CA VAL A 368 6.89 -4.70 -3.92
C VAL A 368 7.59 -4.16 -2.69
N VAL A 369 7.38 -4.82 -1.55
CA VAL A 369 7.96 -4.43 -0.28
C VAL A 369 9.23 -5.25 -0.06
N GLY A 370 10.37 -4.57 -0.15
CA GLY A 370 11.67 -5.13 0.20
C GLY A 370 11.90 -5.04 1.71
N LEU A 371 12.06 -6.19 2.36
CA LEU A 371 12.45 -6.31 3.76
C LEU A 371 13.88 -6.79 3.86
N LEU A 372 14.71 -6.03 4.57
CA LEU A 372 16.06 -6.44 4.90
C LEU A 372 16.00 -7.44 6.05
N VAL A 373 16.57 -8.63 5.87
CA VAL A 373 16.55 -9.70 6.87
C VAL A 373 17.97 -10.16 7.18
N THR A 374 18.34 -10.13 8.45
CA THR A 374 19.58 -10.70 8.95
C THR A 374 19.29 -11.94 9.79
N ALA A 375 20.13 -12.95 9.65
CA ALA A 375 20.10 -14.13 10.51
C ALA A 375 21.32 -14.14 11.46
N THR A 376 21.13 -14.67 12.67
CA THR A 376 22.20 -14.96 13.62
C THR A 376 22.09 -16.39 14.15
N GLY A 377 23.20 -16.94 14.66
CA GLY A 377 23.22 -18.25 15.34
C GLY A 377 23.73 -19.44 14.51
N LEU A 378 24.24 -19.21 13.29
CA LEU A 378 24.88 -20.24 12.45
C LEU A 378 26.33 -19.84 12.13
N PRO A 379 27.34 -20.40 12.82
CA PRO A 379 28.74 -20.13 12.50
C PRO A 379 29.10 -20.74 11.14
N GLY A 380 29.30 -19.92 10.11
CA GLY A 380 29.74 -20.35 8.77
C GLY A 380 28.68 -21.06 7.91
N GLY A 381 27.40 -20.95 8.26
CA GLY A 381 26.30 -21.52 7.48
C GLY A 381 25.25 -20.47 7.09
N LYS A 382 24.50 -20.73 6.02
CA LYS A 382 23.39 -19.90 5.56
C LYS A 382 22.06 -20.50 5.99
N LEU A 383 21.17 -19.64 6.49
CA LEU A 383 19.78 -19.98 6.74
C LEU A 383 18.99 -19.68 5.46
N PHE A 384 17.98 -20.49 5.18
CA PHE A 384 17.00 -20.32 4.11
C PHE A 384 15.62 -20.45 4.71
N LEU A 385 14.65 -19.73 4.17
CA LEU A 385 13.28 -19.76 4.68
C LEU A 385 12.34 -20.07 3.54
N ALA A 386 11.35 -20.91 3.81
CA ALA A 386 10.14 -20.99 3.01
C ALA A 386 8.98 -20.52 3.88
N ALA A 387 8.34 -19.44 3.45
CA ALA A 387 7.20 -18.87 4.12
C ALA A 387 6.02 -18.75 3.17
N HIS A 388 4.82 -18.79 3.74
CA HIS A 388 3.58 -18.47 3.08
C HIS A 388 3.14 -17.08 3.54
N TYR A 389 2.94 -16.17 2.60
CA TYR A 389 2.28 -14.90 2.88
C TYR A 389 0.79 -15.01 2.57
N GLN A 390 -0.09 -14.77 3.55
CA GLN A 390 -1.53 -14.70 3.37
C GLN A 390 -2.08 -13.34 3.80
N ASP A 391 -2.48 -12.52 2.83
CA ASP A 391 -3.10 -11.23 3.09
C ASP A 391 -4.50 -11.43 3.70
N ASP A 392 -4.67 -11.08 4.98
CA ASP A 392 -5.96 -11.13 5.68
C ASP A 392 -7.06 -10.33 4.96
N ALA A 393 -6.71 -9.30 4.20
CA ALA A 393 -7.65 -8.51 3.41
C ALA A 393 -8.05 -9.19 2.08
N ALA A 394 -7.33 -10.23 1.68
CA ALA A 394 -7.55 -11.00 0.45
C ALA A 394 -7.54 -12.51 0.74
N ALA A 395 -8.44 -12.95 1.63
CA ALA A 395 -8.56 -14.34 2.10
C ALA A 395 -8.64 -15.42 0.98
N ASP A 396 -9.00 -15.04 -0.24
CA ASP A 396 -9.11 -15.94 -1.40
C ASP A 396 -7.80 -16.06 -2.24
N ALA A 397 -6.76 -15.28 -1.94
CA ALA A 397 -5.49 -15.38 -2.66
C ALA A 397 -4.69 -16.60 -2.17
N PRO A 398 -4.13 -17.43 -3.09
CA PRO A 398 -3.31 -18.56 -2.67
C PRO A 398 -2.09 -18.07 -1.89
N PRO A 399 -1.70 -18.74 -0.79
CA PRO A 399 -0.49 -18.42 -0.05
C PRO A 399 0.70 -18.39 -1.00
N GLN A 400 1.52 -17.35 -0.87
CA GLN A 400 2.69 -17.19 -1.74
C GLN A 400 3.91 -17.79 -1.07
N ASP A 401 4.55 -18.75 -1.74
CA ASP A 401 5.79 -19.36 -1.30
C ASP A 401 6.93 -18.36 -1.51
N VAL A 402 7.57 -17.97 -0.41
CA VAL A 402 8.70 -17.05 -0.40
C VAL A 402 9.94 -17.80 0.02
N HIS A 403 10.89 -17.94 -0.92
CA HIS A 403 12.19 -18.58 -0.70
C HIS A 403 13.31 -17.55 -0.75
N PHE A 404 14.13 -17.46 0.31
CA PHE A 404 15.30 -16.61 0.29
C PHE A 404 16.36 -17.09 1.27
N ALA A 405 17.61 -16.70 1.00
CA ALA A 405 18.75 -16.86 1.89
C ALA A 405 18.93 -15.55 2.68
N PRO A 406 18.44 -15.41 3.93
CA PRO A 406 18.96 -14.39 4.82
C PRO A 406 20.48 -14.54 4.88
N GLY A 407 21.20 -13.46 4.59
CA GLY A 407 22.62 -13.48 4.87
C GLY A 407 22.92 -13.10 6.31
N ASP A 408 24.20 -13.11 6.64
CA ASP A 408 24.69 -12.90 7.99
C ASP A 408 24.59 -11.41 8.42
N ALA A 409 25.08 -11.11 9.62
CA ALA A 409 25.12 -9.74 10.12
C ALA A 409 25.97 -8.78 9.25
N GLU A 410 26.87 -9.30 8.41
CA GLU A 410 27.73 -8.53 7.50
C GLU A 410 27.12 -8.39 6.09
N HIS A 411 26.29 -9.34 5.67
CA HIS A 411 25.67 -9.45 4.34
C HIS A 411 24.16 -9.70 4.45
N PRO A 412 23.33 -8.72 4.80
CA PRO A 412 21.90 -8.95 5.00
C PRO A 412 21.20 -9.49 3.74
N GLY A 413 20.25 -10.41 3.93
CA GLY A 413 19.37 -10.91 2.87
C GLY A 413 18.18 -10.00 2.63
N PHE A 414 17.41 -10.30 1.58
CA PHE A 414 16.21 -9.54 1.19
C PHE A 414 15.00 -10.45 1.00
N VAL A 415 13.88 -10.05 1.58
CA VAL A 415 12.56 -10.66 1.37
C VAL A 415 11.73 -9.72 0.55
N THR A 416 11.07 -10.26 -0.46
CA THR A 416 10.14 -9.50 -1.28
C THR A 416 8.73 -9.93 -0.93
N VAL A 417 7.92 -8.99 -0.44
CA VAL A 417 6.50 -9.19 -0.17
C VAL A 417 5.69 -8.41 -1.21
N PHE A 418 4.70 -9.07 -1.81
CA PHE A 418 3.82 -8.45 -2.80
C PHE A 418 2.52 -8.02 -2.13
N VAL A 419 2.31 -6.72 -2.03
CA VAL A 419 1.13 -6.13 -1.42
C VAL A 419 0.23 -5.60 -2.52
N LYS A 420 -1.01 -6.09 -2.57
CA LYS A 420 -2.00 -5.60 -3.53
C LYS A 420 -2.57 -4.27 -3.03
N PRO A 421 -2.48 -3.16 -3.79
CA PRO A 421 -3.07 -1.90 -3.36
C PRO A 421 -4.60 -2.00 -3.32
N VAL A 422 -5.20 -1.59 -2.20
CA VAL A 422 -6.65 -1.44 -2.06
C VAL A 422 -7.01 0.00 -2.46
N PRO A 423 -7.99 0.21 -3.38
CA PRO A 423 -8.27 1.52 -3.98
C PRO A 423 -8.51 2.67 -2.98
N ASP A 424 -8.99 2.36 -1.78
CA ASP A 424 -9.35 3.34 -0.75
C ASP A 424 -8.47 3.30 0.51
N ARG A 425 -7.42 2.46 0.52
CA ARG A 425 -6.46 2.39 1.65
C ARG A 425 -5.09 2.90 1.24
N ALA A 426 -4.76 4.07 1.77
CA ALA A 426 -3.46 4.71 1.64
C ALA A 426 -2.32 3.96 2.34
N ILE A 427 -2.68 3.12 3.29
CA ILE A 427 -1.80 2.41 4.21
C ILE A 427 -2.29 0.98 4.30
N THR A 428 -1.38 0.04 4.10
CA THR A 428 -1.64 -1.37 4.37
C THR A 428 -0.70 -1.82 5.50
N PRO A 429 -1.24 -2.31 6.63
CA PRO A 429 -0.40 -2.86 7.68
C PRO A 429 0.31 -4.09 7.12
N LEU A 430 1.62 -4.18 7.35
CA LEU A 430 2.40 -5.35 6.94
C LEU A 430 2.26 -6.53 7.93
N ILE A 431 1.70 -6.30 9.12
CA ILE A 431 1.68 -7.26 10.23
C ILE A 431 0.47 -8.21 10.16
N GLY A 432 0.75 -9.52 10.17
CA GLY A 432 -0.20 -10.62 10.42
C GLY A 432 0.01 -11.89 9.60
N ALA A 433 0.72 -11.80 8.46
CA ALA A 433 0.49 -12.71 7.33
C ALA A 433 1.65 -13.66 6.95
N LEU A 434 2.83 -13.56 7.56
CA LEU A 434 4.00 -14.37 7.16
C LEU A 434 4.10 -15.65 8.00
N HIS A 435 3.58 -16.75 7.47
CA HIS A 435 3.63 -18.07 8.09
C HIS A 435 4.85 -18.85 7.61
N ILE A 436 5.85 -19.01 8.46
CA ILE A 436 7.08 -19.74 8.11
C ILE A 436 6.82 -21.24 8.30
N SER A 437 6.85 -21.99 7.20
CA SER A 437 6.54 -23.43 7.20
C SER A 437 7.78 -24.31 7.12
N HIS A 438 8.84 -23.83 6.46
CA HIS A 438 10.11 -24.54 6.34
C HIS A 438 11.32 -23.65 6.58
N VAL A 439 12.38 -24.28 7.07
CA VAL A 439 13.71 -23.69 7.27
C VAL A 439 14.72 -24.57 6.56
N GLY A 440 15.48 -23.98 5.64
CA GLY A 440 16.61 -24.62 4.98
C GLY A 440 17.92 -24.20 5.64
N ILE A 441 18.89 -25.11 5.74
CA ILE A 441 20.19 -24.83 6.34
C ILE A 441 21.28 -25.35 5.40
N SER A 442 22.21 -24.48 5.02
CA SER A 442 23.38 -24.85 4.19
C SER A 442 24.68 -24.57 4.94
N THR A 443 25.66 -25.44 4.75
CA THR A 443 27.05 -25.27 5.17
C THR A 443 27.93 -24.61 4.10
N ALA A 444 27.36 -24.32 2.92
CA ALA A 444 28.05 -23.71 1.79
C ALA A 444 27.62 -22.25 1.57
N ASP A 445 28.52 -21.46 0.97
CA ASP A 445 28.28 -20.05 0.66
C ASP A 445 27.32 -19.84 -0.52
N SER A 446 26.97 -20.88 -1.28
CA SER A 446 26.09 -20.77 -2.44
C SER A 446 24.99 -21.81 -2.42
N TYR A 447 23.88 -21.49 -3.08
CA TYR A 447 22.75 -22.39 -3.28
C TYR A 447 23.05 -23.52 -4.27
N GLU A 448 24.06 -23.34 -5.13
CA GLU A 448 24.40 -24.29 -6.20
C GLU A 448 25.26 -25.46 -5.70
N GLU A 449 25.85 -25.34 -4.51
CA GLU A 449 26.55 -26.43 -3.80
C GLU A 449 25.53 -27.16 -2.89
N SER A 450 25.04 -28.32 -3.34
CA SER A 450 23.78 -28.95 -2.95
C SER A 450 23.66 -29.54 -1.53
N ASP A 451 24.38 -29.03 -0.53
CA ASP A 451 24.31 -29.53 0.86
C ASP A 451 23.14 -28.95 1.68
N LEU A 452 22.20 -28.26 1.02
CA LEU A 452 21.04 -27.63 1.64
C LEU A 452 20.06 -28.67 2.20
N ARG A 453 19.86 -28.65 3.52
CA ARG A 453 18.87 -29.50 4.21
C ARG A 453 17.63 -28.71 4.55
N TRP A 454 16.45 -29.18 4.11
CA TRP A 454 15.17 -28.55 4.41
C TRP A 454 14.43 -29.26 5.55
N LEU A 455 13.97 -28.45 6.52
CA LEU A 455 13.22 -28.86 7.71
C LEU A 455 11.86 -28.15 7.73
N ARG A 456 10.79 -28.91 7.85
CA ARG A 456 9.41 -28.46 8.07
C ARG A 456 9.12 -28.30 9.56
N LEU A 457 8.63 -27.13 9.96
CA LEU A 457 8.29 -26.82 11.35
C LEU A 457 6.97 -27.50 11.76
N LEU A 458 6.91 -28.04 12.99
CA LEU A 458 5.74 -28.78 13.50
C LEU A 458 4.85 -27.99 14.47
N ALA A 459 5.29 -26.82 14.96
CA ALA A 459 4.51 -25.93 15.81
C ALA A 459 4.25 -24.60 15.07
N THR A 460 3.02 -24.08 15.16
CA THR A 460 2.58 -22.90 14.39
C THR A 460 2.48 -21.64 15.27
N GLU A 461 1.80 -21.69 16.41
CA GLU A 461 1.51 -20.47 17.19
C GLU A 461 2.66 -19.93 18.06
N ALA A 462 3.46 -20.81 18.71
CA ALA A 462 4.59 -20.39 19.56
C ALA A 462 5.87 -20.06 18.77
N THR A 463 5.92 -20.47 17.49
CA THR A 463 7.10 -20.45 16.62
C THR A 463 7.24 -19.12 15.90
N GLU A 464 6.12 -18.48 15.52
CA GLU A 464 6.11 -17.22 14.79
C GLU A 464 6.59 -16.04 15.65
N ALA A 465 6.15 -15.95 16.91
CA ALA A 465 6.55 -14.89 17.84
C ALA A 465 8.02 -14.96 18.27
N ALA A 466 8.64 -16.14 18.20
CA ALA A 466 9.99 -16.37 18.70
C ALA A 466 11.07 -16.45 17.61
N LEU A 467 10.70 -16.77 16.35
CA LEU A 467 11.59 -16.66 15.21
C LEU A 467 11.71 -15.21 14.72
N LEU A 468 10.60 -14.45 14.74
CA LEU A 468 10.51 -13.09 14.23
C LEU A 468 10.55 -12.10 15.40
N TYR A 469 11.74 -11.66 15.79
CA TYR A 469 11.91 -10.76 16.93
C TYR A 469 11.27 -9.37 16.74
N ALA A 470 11.05 -8.97 15.49
CA ALA A 470 10.33 -7.75 15.13
C ALA A 470 9.87 -7.84 13.67
N LEU A 471 8.62 -8.21 13.41
CA LEU A 471 7.96 -7.62 12.24
C LEU A 471 7.73 -6.16 12.61
N PRO A 472 8.30 -5.19 11.88
CA PRO A 472 8.02 -3.80 12.18
C PRO A 472 6.52 -3.56 12.03
N ASP A 473 5.90 -2.95 13.05
CA ASP A 473 4.54 -2.41 12.97
C ASP A 473 4.61 -1.29 11.95
N ALA A 474 4.46 -1.70 10.70
CA ALA A 474 4.77 -0.86 9.57
C ALA A 474 3.56 -0.75 8.69
N ASP A 475 2.98 0.43 8.79
CA ASP A 475 2.11 1.01 7.80
C ASP A 475 2.92 1.19 6.51
N VAL A 476 2.70 0.30 5.53
CA VAL A 476 3.30 0.46 4.20
C VAL A 476 2.43 1.48 3.45
N PRO A 477 2.97 2.68 3.15
CA PRO A 477 2.24 3.66 2.38
C PRO A 477 2.23 3.23 0.92
N LEU A 478 1.04 3.08 0.36
CA LEU A 478 0.87 2.65 -1.03
C LEU A 478 0.45 3.86 -1.87
N PRO A 479 1.21 4.22 -2.92
CA PRO A 479 0.72 5.19 -3.88
C PRO A 479 -0.49 4.60 -4.58
N LEU A 480 -1.62 5.30 -4.50
CA LEU A 480 -2.79 4.91 -5.26
C LEU A 480 -2.48 5.03 -6.75
N ARG A 481 -2.98 4.09 -7.55
CA ARG A 481 -2.75 4.04 -9.00
C ARG A 481 -4.01 4.31 -9.82
N VAL A 482 -4.94 5.05 -9.23
CA VAL A 482 -6.15 5.54 -9.88
C VAL A 482 -6.08 7.05 -9.86
N LEU A 483 -6.27 7.67 -11.03
CA LEU A 483 -6.25 9.12 -11.17
C LEU A 483 -7.20 9.78 -10.16
N PRO A 484 -6.83 10.96 -9.60
CA PRO A 484 -7.71 11.66 -8.69
C PRO A 484 -9.04 12.02 -9.35
N THR A 485 -10.09 12.11 -8.53
CA THR A 485 -11.40 12.54 -9.01
C THR A 485 -11.27 13.94 -9.61
N GLN A 486 -11.85 14.14 -10.79
CA GLN A 486 -11.85 15.44 -11.45
C GLN A 486 -12.51 16.49 -10.54
N VAL A 487 -11.83 17.62 -10.37
CA VAL A 487 -12.40 18.77 -9.65
C VAL A 487 -13.45 19.39 -10.55
N HIS A 488 -14.62 19.72 -10.01
CA HIS A 488 -15.65 20.42 -10.76
C HIS A 488 -15.74 21.88 -10.28
N LEU A 489 -15.42 22.80 -11.18
CA LEU A 489 -15.68 24.22 -10.97
C LEU A 489 -17.18 24.48 -11.17
N LEU A 490 -17.85 25.00 -10.14
CA LEU A 490 -19.30 25.18 -10.14
C LEU A 490 -19.66 26.59 -10.59
N SER A 491 -19.08 27.58 -9.92
CA SER A 491 -19.40 28.99 -10.15
C SER A 491 -18.25 29.88 -9.70
N GLN A 492 -18.24 31.09 -10.23
CA GLN A 492 -17.40 32.18 -9.75
C GLN A 492 -18.27 33.40 -9.51
N HIS A 493 -17.99 34.10 -8.42
CA HIS A 493 -18.78 35.21 -7.92
C HIS A 493 -17.89 36.40 -7.63
N THR A 494 -18.46 37.57 -7.81
CA THR A 494 -17.80 38.83 -7.48
C THR A 494 -18.75 39.66 -6.63
N SER A 495 -18.24 40.26 -5.56
CA SER A 495 -19.00 41.18 -4.73
C SER A 495 -18.20 42.46 -4.50
N GLY A 496 -18.90 43.59 -4.41
CA GLY A 496 -18.33 44.80 -3.81
C GLY A 496 -18.32 44.70 -2.29
N VAL A 497 -17.66 45.65 -1.63
CA VAL A 497 -17.75 45.78 -0.17
C VAL A 497 -19.18 46.16 0.23
N GLU A 498 -19.77 45.46 1.20
CA GLU A 498 -21.16 45.70 1.66
C GLU A 498 -21.41 47.14 2.09
N ARG A 499 -20.41 47.76 2.72
CA ARG A 499 -20.46 49.11 3.23
C ARG A 499 -19.30 49.93 2.66
N VAL A 500 -19.62 50.72 1.63
CA VAL A 500 -18.70 51.70 1.04
C VAL A 500 -18.76 52.96 1.88
N GLU A 501 -17.69 53.33 2.61
CA GLU A 501 -17.64 54.57 3.39
C GLU A 501 -16.85 55.66 2.68
N GLN A 502 -15.71 55.27 2.10
CA GLN A 502 -14.78 56.10 1.35
C GLN A 502 -14.81 55.75 -0.14
N ILE A 503 -14.21 56.60 -0.99
CA ILE A 503 -14.22 56.38 -2.44
C ILE A 503 -13.34 55.18 -2.83
N GLU A 504 -12.32 54.90 -2.01
CA GLU A 504 -11.43 53.75 -2.13
C GLU A 504 -12.17 52.41 -1.88
N ASP A 505 -13.14 52.40 -0.96
CA ASP A 505 -13.95 51.20 -0.69
C ASP A 505 -14.80 50.82 -1.91
N ALA A 506 -15.26 51.81 -2.69
CA ALA A 506 -16.02 51.60 -3.93
C ALA A 506 -15.16 51.01 -5.08
N LEU A 507 -13.84 50.97 -4.92
CA LEU A 507 -12.91 50.34 -5.86
C LEU A 507 -12.49 48.95 -5.39
N THR A 508 -12.92 48.56 -4.20
CA THR A 508 -12.56 47.30 -3.59
C THR A 508 -13.62 46.26 -3.89
N TRP A 509 -13.18 45.07 -4.29
CA TRP A 509 -14.05 43.93 -4.57
C TRP A 509 -13.49 42.65 -3.97
N GLN A 510 -14.33 41.62 -3.98
CA GLN A 510 -14.01 40.28 -3.53
C GLN A 510 -14.27 39.32 -4.68
N TYR A 511 -13.38 38.35 -4.86
CA TYR A 511 -13.52 37.27 -5.82
C TYR A 511 -13.71 35.96 -5.07
N PHE A 512 -14.73 35.20 -5.43
CA PHE A 512 -14.96 33.87 -4.92
C PHE A 512 -15.13 32.89 -6.07
N TYR A 513 -14.75 31.64 -5.85
CA TYR A 513 -15.24 30.55 -6.68
C TYR A 513 -15.57 29.33 -5.84
N ASP A 514 -16.57 28.59 -6.31
CA ASP A 514 -17.09 27.39 -5.69
C ASP A 514 -16.65 26.18 -6.51
N TYR A 515 -16.23 25.13 -5.82
CA TYR A 515 -15.85 23.86 -6.42
C TYR A 515 -16.33 22.67 -5.58
N SER A 516 -16.50 21.54 -6.26
CA SER A 516 -16.69 20.24 -5.62
C SER A 516 -15.56 19.29 -5.99
N ALA A 517 -15.12 18.49 -5.02
CA ALA A 517 -14.11 17.47 -5.21
C ALA A 517 -14.42 16.26 -4.32
N GLY A 518 -14.46 15.07 -4.92
CA GLY A 518 -14.44 13.79 -4.20
C GLY A 518 -13.01 13.45 -3.79
N ALA A 519 -12.40 14.31 -2.98
CA ALA A 519 -10.98 14.22 -2.63
C ALA A 519 -10.72 13.05 -1.68
N ALA A 520 -9.82 12.16 -2.09
CA ALA A 520 -9.17 11.25 -1.14
C ALA A 520 -8.23 12.06 -0.23
N LEU A 521 -7.89 11.55 0.96
CA LEU A 521 -6.95 12.23 1.87
C LEU A 521 -5.53 12.43 1.29
N GLN A 522 -5.19 11.71 0.21
CA GLN A 522 -3.93 11.85 -0.52
C GLN A 522 -3.98 12.90 -1.64
N ASP A 523 -5.15 13.52 -1.86
CA ASP A 523 -5.38 14.49 -2.91
C ASP A 523 -5.05 15.89 -2.41
N THR A 524 -4.18 16.56 -3.14
CA THR A 524 -3.82 17.96 -2.97
C THR A 524 -4.41 18.76 -4.11
N LEU A 525 -5.16 19.81 -3.80
CA LEU A 525 -5.68 20.72 -4.80
C LEU A 525 -4.62 21.76 -5.16
N HIS A 526 -4.33 21.91 -6.44
CA HIS A 526 -3.46 22.96 -6.97
C HIS A 526 -4.32 23.95 -7.74
N GLY A 527 -4.38 25.16 -7.22
CA GLY A 527 -5.06 26.27 -7.84
C GLY A 527 -4.10 27.27 -8.46
N LEU A 528 -4.56 27.92 -9.50
CA LEU A 528 -3.90 29.03 -10.17
C LEU A 528 -4.93 30.12 -10.39
N LEU A 529 -4.67 31.32 -9.86
CA LEU A 529 -5.50 32.48 -10.11
C LEU A 529 -4.78 33.44 -11.05
N ASP A 530 -5.30 33.59 -12.26
CA ASP A 530 -4.78 34.56 -13.22
C ASP A 530 -5.55 35.88 -13.07
N TRP A 531 -4.81 36.99 -12.99
CA TRP A 531 -5.39 38.33 -13.09
C TRP A 531 -5.19 38.94 -14.46
N ASN A 532 -6.12 39.84 -14.81
CA ASN A 532 -6.03 40.67 -16.01
C ASN A 532 -5.89 39.82 -17.30
N VAL A 533 -6.57 38.67 -17.32
CA VAL A 533 -6.60 37.73 -18.42
C VAL A 533 -7.18 38.40 -19.68
N PRO A 534 -6.50 38.33 -20.83
CA PRO A 534 -7.05 38.80 -22.09
C PRO A 534 -8.28 38.02 -22.51
N GLN A 535 -9.33 38.72 -22.99
CA GLN A 535 -10.51 38.05 -23.54
C GLN A 535 -10.15 37.22 -24.79
N GLY A 536 -10.58 35.96 -24.84
CA GLY A 536 -10.42 35.09 -26.02
C GLY A 536 -9.19 34.16 -26.02
N ALA A 537 -8.45 34.08 -24.91
CA ALA A 537 -7.37 33.09 -24.78
C ALA A 537 -7.95 31.66 -24.66
N ALA A 538 -8.14 31.00 -25.80
CA ALA A 538 -8.54 29.59 -25.86
C ALA A 538 -7.38 28.70 -25.41
N HIS A 539 -7.63 27.80 -24.45
CA HIS A 539 -6.68 26.76 -24.10
C HIS A 539 -6.74 25.67 -25.17
N SER A 540 -5.65 25.48 -25.91
CA SER A 540 -5.53 24.36 -26.84
C SER A 540 -5.12 23.11 -26.07
N ALA A 541 -5.95 22.06 -26.10
CA ALA A 541 -5.56 20.76 -25.60
C ALA A 541 -4.47 20.16 -26.50
N SER A 542 -3.43 19.59 -25.89
CA SER A 542 -2.36 18.88 -26.58
C SER A 542 -2.88 17.60 -27.24
N THR A 543 -2.54 17.36 -28.51
CA THR A 543 -3.10 16.31 -29.37
C THR A 543 -2.19 15.12 -29.66
N ASP A 544 -1.00 15.02 -29.05
CA ASP A 544 -0.06 13.93 -29.36
C ASP A 544 -0.17 12.74 -28.38
N ALA A 545 -0.99 11.76 -28.77
CA ALA A 545 -1.24 10.53 -28.01
C ALA A 545 -0.04 9.56 -27.96
N GLY A 546 0.89 9.65 -28.92
CA GLY A 546 1.97 8.68 -29.09
C GLY A 546 1.49 7.28 -29.54
N ASP A 547 2.46 6.42 -29.86
CA ASP A 547 2.21 5.08 -30.43
C ASP A 547 1.56 4.11 -29.41
N PHE A 548 1.94 4.20 -28.13
CA PHE A 548 1.39 3.34 -27.07
C PHE A 548 -0.12 3.52 -26.88
N PHE A 549 -0.57 4.78 -26.79
CA PHE A 549 -1.98 5.10 -26.67
C PHE A 549 -2.77 4.62 -27.88
N THR A 550 -2.21 4.81 -29.08
CA THR A 550 -2.82 4.37 -30.34
C THR A 550 -2.98 2.85 -30.37
N ALA A 551 -1.97 2.10 -29.95
CA ALA A 551 -2.02 0.64 -29.88
C ALA A 551 -3.06 0.13 -28.85
N LEU A 552 -3.10 0.73 -27.65
CA LEU A 552 -4.12 0.38 -26.64
C LEU A 552 -5.53 0.75 -27.08
N ALA A 553 -5.71 1.90 -27.75
CA ALA A 553 -7.01 2.29 -28.30
C ALA A 553 -7.49 1.27 -29.35
N ALA A 554 -6.59 0.79 -30.22
CA ALA A 554 -6.89 -0.25 -31.20
C ALA A 554 -7.27 -1.58 -30.51
N PHE A 555 -6.51 -1.98 -29.49
CA PHE A 555 -6.79 -3.17 -28.70
C PHE A 555 -8.19 -3.12 -28.06
N HIS A 556 -8.46 -2.10 -27.25
CA HIS A 556 -9.74 -1.95 -26.55
C HIS A 556 -10.93 -1.80 -27.50
N HIS A 557 -10.73 -1.18 -28.66
CA HIS A 557 -11.77 -1.05 -29.67
C HIS A 557 -12.19 -2.42 -30.25
N CYS A 558 -11.24 -3.33 -30.49
CA CYS A 558 -11.51 -4.62 -31.13
C CYS A 558 -11.79 -5.76 -30.15
N ARG A 559 -11.32 -5.65 -28.90
CA ARG A 559 -11.27 -6.75 -27.91
C ARG A 559 -12.59 -7.49 -27.73
N MET A 560 -13.70 -6.77 -27.54
CA MET A 560 -15.01 -7.37 -27.28
C MET A 560 -15.47 -8.32 -28.39
N GLN A 561 -15.18 -7.99 -29.65
CA GLN A 561 -15.57 -8.80 -30.80
C GLN A 561 -14.65 -10.00 -30.98
N ILE A 562 -13.35 -9.82 -30.72
CA ILE A 562 -12.35 -10.91 -30.71
C ILE A 562 -12.69 -11.93 -29.63
N GLU A 563 -13.00 -11.47 -28.41
CA GLU A 563 -13.38 -12.34 -27.28
C GLU A 563 -14.68 -13.10 -27.57
N ALA A 564 -15.66 -12.47 -28.23
CA ALA A 564 -16.90 -13.12 -28.62
C ALA A 564 -16.67 -14.29 -29.60
N ASP A 565 -15.83 -14.10 -30.62
CA ASP A 565 -15.47 -15.18 -31.56
C ASP A 565 -14.69 -16.31 -30.87
N ARG A 566 -13.81 -15.96 -29.92
CA ARG A 566 -13.03 -16.94 -29.15
C ARG A 566 -13.92 -17.84 -28.28
N VAL A 567 -14.87 -17.25 -27.56
CA VAL A 567 -15.79 -17.99 -26.69
C VAL A 567 -16.83 -18.78 -27.49
N ALA A 568 -17.27 -18.27 -28.64
CA ALA A 568 -18.26 -18.95 -29.47
C ALA A 568 -17.74 -20.28 -30.04
N GLY A 569 -16.44 -20.43 -30.29
CA GLY A 569 -15.87 -21.66 -30.86
C GLY A 569 -15.33 -22.68 -29.86
N SER A 570 -15.17 -22.34 -28.58
CA SER A 570 -14.60 -23.25 -27.56
C SER A 570 -15.55 -24.37 -27.11
N SER A 571 -16.77 -24.43 -27.64
CA SER A 571 -17.82 -25.38 -27.21
C SER A 571 -18.35 -26.31 -28.32
N THR A 572 -17.75 -26.26 -29.52
CA THR A 572 -18.30 -26.93 -30.70
C THR A 572 -17.21 -27.61 -31.53
N ASP A 573 -17.42 -28.86 -31.95
CA ASP A 573 -16.61 -29.54 -32.99
C ASP A 573 -16.83 -28.95 -34.41
N ASP A 574 -17.34 -27.73 -34.51
CA ASP A 574 -17.65 -27.04 -35.78
C ASP A 574 -16.36 -26.48 -36.42
N PRO A 575 -15.96 -26.95 -37.62
CA PRO A 575 -14.77 -26.45 -38.32
C PRO A 575 -14.80 -24.94 -38.57
N ASP A 576 -15.97 -24.37 -38.86
CA ASP A 576 -16.11 -22.94 -39.12
C ASP A 576 -15.93 -22.13 -37.83
N ALA A 577 -16.34 -22.69 -36.69
CA ALA A 577 -16.11 -22.10 -35.39
C ALA A 577 -14.61 -22.13 -35.00
N ASN A 578 -13.93 -23.24 -35.25
CA ASN A 578 -12.48 -23.36 -35.05
C ASN A 578 -11.69 -22.39 -35.93
N ALA A 579 -12.11 -22.20 -37.18
CA ALA A 579 -11.52 -21.21 -38.08
C ALA A 579 -11.70 -19.78 -37.55
N ARG A 580 -12.89 -19.43 -37.02
CA ARG A 580 -13.14 -18.12 -36.38
C ARG A 580 -12.24 -17.91 -35.15
N VAL A 581 -12.08 -18.92 -34.30
CA VAL A 581 -11.20 -18.84 -33.12
C VAL A 581 -9.74 -18.60 -33.52
N SER A 582 -9.25 -19.31 -34.54
CA SER A 582 -7.88 -19.13 -35.04
C SER A 582 -7.65 -17.71 -35.58
N VAL A 583 -8.61 -17.18 -36.35
CA VAL A 583 -8.55 -15.80 -36.87
C VAL A 583 -8.61 -14.78 -35.72
N ALA A 584 -9.45 -15.02 -34.70
CA ALA A 584 -9.55 -14.17 -33.52
C ALA A 584 -8.24 -14.16 -32.72
N LEU A 585 -7.60 -15.31 -32.52
CA LEU A 585 -6.30 -15.43 -31.85
C LEU A 585 -5.18 -14.71 -32.63
N ALA A 586 -5.14 -14.85 -33.95
CA ALA A 586 -4.16 -14.13 -34.78
C ALA A 586 -4.35 -12.60 -34.71
N ALA A 587 -5.60 -12.13 -34.73
CA ALA A 587 -5.92 -10.72 -34.54
C ALA A 587 -5.54 -10.21 -33.14
N TYR A 588 -5.79 -11.04 -32.10
CA TYR A 588 -5.40 -10.75 -30.73
C TYR A 588 -3.88 -10.62 -30.59
N GLU A 589 -3.13 -11.61 -31.10
CA GLU A 589 -1.67 -11.62 -31.11
C GLU A 589 -1.13 -10.35 -31.78
N GLN A 590 -1.64 -9.99 -32.95
CA GLN A 590 -1.21 -8.79 -33.67
C GLN A 590 -1.43 -7.51 -32.85
N LEU A 591 -2.58 -7.34 -32.21
CA LEU A 591 -2.87 -6.17 -31.36
C LEU A 591 -2.02 -6.19 -30.09
N ALA A 592 -1.83 -7.34 -29.46
CA ALA A 592 -1.01 -7.48 -28.26
C ALA A 592 0.47 -7.18 -28.55
N THR A 593 1.01 -7.67 -29.67
CA THR A 593 2.36 -7.32 -30.13
C THR A 593 2.48 -5.82 -30.41
N ALA A 594 1.47 -5.19 -30.99
CA ALA A 594 1.49 -3.74 -31.20
C ALA A 594 1.50 -2.96 -29.88
N VAL A 595 0.74 -3.39 -28.87
CA VAL A 595 0.76 -2.81 -27.51
C VAL A 595 2.14 -2.97 -26.87
N ALA A 596 2.75 -4.15 -26.97
CA ALA A 596 4.09 -4.39 -26.44
C ALA A 596 5.19 -3.62 -27.19
N ALA A 597 5.08 -3.48 -28.52
CA ALA A 597 6.01 -2.69 -29.32
C ALA A 597 5.90 -1.19 -29.01
N GLY A 598 4.67 -0.71 -28.74
CA GLY A 598 4.42 0.65 -28.27
C GLY A 598 4.78 0.88 -26.81
N TRP A 599 5.17 -0.16 -26.06
CA TRP A 599 5.41 -0.06 -24.63
C TRP A 599 6.44 1.03 -24.31
N PRO A 600 6.07 2.07 -23.53
CA PRO A 600 6.93 3.23 -23.36
C PRO A 600 8.17 2.84 -22.55
N THR A 601 9.37 3.20 -23.03
CA THR A 601 10.61 3.11 -22.22
C THR A 601 10.77 4.32 -21.30
N GLN A 602 9.95 5.37 -21.44
CA GLN A 602 10.08 6.62 -20.70
C GLN A 602 8.71 7.07 -20.16
N HIS A 603 8.60 7.36 -18.85
CA HIS A 603 7.43 8.05 -18.30
C HIS A 603 7.43 9.48 -18.85
N ARG A 604 6.33 9.89 -19.50
CA ARG A 604 6.15 11.32 -19.79
C ARG A 604 5.85 12.01 -18.47
N SER A 605 6.82 12.75 -17.94
CA SER A 605 6.53 13.70 -16.89
C SER A 605 5.50 14.71 -17.42
N PRO A 606 4.48 15.05 -16.62
CA PRO A 606 3.46 16.01 -17.01
C PRO A 606 4.16 17.29 -17.39
N LYS A 607 3.82 17.79 -18.57
CA LYS A 607 4.40 19.03 -19.07
C LYS A 607 3.94 20.13 -18.12
N GLN A 608 4.87 20.68 -17.34
CA GLN A 608 4.55 21.77 -16.44
C GLN A 608 4.05 22.92 -17.31
N ALA A 609 2.78 23.30 -17.15
CA ALA A 609 2.22 24.43 -17.88
C ALA A 609 3.10 25.64 -17.58
N ALA A 610 3.50 26.36 -18.63
CA ALA A 610 4.24 27.60 -18.46
C ALA A 610 3.38 28.54 -17.61
N SER A 611 3.88 28.93 -16.43
CA SER A 611 3.17 29.88 -15.59
C SER A 611 3.15 31.23 -16.29
N SER A 612 1.95 31.81 -16.42
CA SER A 612 1.84 33.22 -16.81
C SER A 612 2.52 34.06 -15.71
N PRO A 613 3.25 35.14 -16.05
CA PRO A 613 3.84 36.04 -15.06
C PRO A 613 2.78 36.72 -14.16
N THR A 614 1.49 36.66 -14.52
CA THR A 614 0.38 37.19 -13.73
C THR A 614 -0.38 36.13 -12.93
N ALA A 615 0.13 34.90 -12.88
CA ALA A 615 -0.54 33.78 -12.25
C ALA A 615 -0.13 33.61 -10.78
N PHE A 616 -1.11 33.46 -9.91
CA PHE A 616 -0.92 33.31 -8.46
C PHE A 616 -1.23 31.85 -8.08
N PRO A 617 -0.20 31.01 -7.89
CA PRO A 617 -0.40 29.62 -7.51
C PRO A 617 -0.75 29.53 -6.02
N PHE A 618 -1.62 28.60 -5.67
CA PHE A 618 -1.89 28.21 -4.30
C PHE A 618 -2.18 26.71 -4.24
N VAL A 619 -2.01 26.13 -3.06
CA VAL A 619 -2.19 24.71 -2.81
C VAL A 619 -3.13 24.54 -1.63
N VAL A 620 -4.18 23.74 -1.77
CA VAL A 620 -5.08 23.35 -0.68
C VAL A 620 -4.87 21.88 -0.38
N GLN A 621 -4.53 21.55 0.85
CA GLN A 621 -4.29 20.20 1.32
C GLN A 621 -5.28 19.88 2.44
N GLU A 622 -6.10 18.85 2.24
CA GLU A 622 -6.99 18.32 3.28
C GLU A 622 -6.27 17.19 4.03
N SER A 623 -6.50 17.08 5.35
CA SER A 623 -5.91 16.04 6.19
C SER A 623 -6.89 15.65 7.31
N ALA A 624 -6.73 14.43 7.83
CA ALA A 624 -7.48 13.94 8.99
C ALA A 624 -6.61 14.07 10.25
N GLU A 625 -7.16 14.65 11.31
CA GLU A 625 -6.62 14.48 12.66
C GLU A 625 -6.82 13.03 13.15
N PRO A 626 -6.09 12.56 14.19
CA PRO A 626 -6.24 11.21 14.72
C PRO A 626 -7.67 10.85 15.17
N ASP A 627 -8.50 11.84 15.49
CA ASP A 627 -9.91 11.71 15.85
C ASP A 627 -10.87 11.81 14.65
N GLY A 628 -10.35 11.91 13.42
CA GLY A 628 -11.12 11.98 12.18
C GLY A 628 -11.62 13.38 11.79
N ILE A 629 -11.20 14.43 12.50
CA ILE A 629 -11.59 15.82 12.22
C ILE A 629 -10.87 16.31 10.95
N LEU A 630 -11.60 17.03 10.10
CA LEU A 630 -11.06 17.66 8.90
C LEU A 630 -10.18 18.85 9.27
N ARG A 631 -8.96 18.86 8.73
CA ARG A 631 -8.05 20.00 8.75
C ARG A 631 -7.68 20.39 7.32
N ILE A 632 -7.84 21.66 6.98
CA ILE A 632 -7.44 22.23 5.69
C ILE A 632 -6.22 23.12 5.89
N HIS A 633 -5.15 22.82 5.16
CA HIS A 633 -3.93 23.62 5.10
C HIS A 633 -3.79 24.27 3.72
N MET A 634 -3.47 25.57 3.66
CA MET A 634 -3.35 26.31 2.41
C MET A 634 -1.99 26.97 2.26
N LYS A 635 -1.24 26.55 1.24
CA LYS A 635 0.09 27.11 0.96
C LYS A 635 0.03 28.11 -0.19
N GLN A 636 0.61 29.28 0.01
CA GLN A 636 0.71 30.35 -0.99
C GLN A 636 2.10 31.01 -0.97
N PRO A 637 2.53 31.69 -2.05
CA PRO A 637 3.78 32.45 -2.08
C PRO A 637 3.78 33.57 -1.03
N GLU A 638 4.95 33.85 -0.44
CA GLU A 638 5.10 34.98 0.50
C GLU A 638 4.69 36.31 -0.15
N GLY A 639 3.94 37.14 0.59
CA GLY A 639 3.43 38.43 0.11
C GLY A 639 2.19 38.35 -0.79
N SER A 640 1.60 37.16 -0.97
CA SER A 640 0.33 36.99 -1.69
C SER A 640 -0.86 37.58 -0.92
N LEU A 641 -1.93 37.89 -1.67
CA LEU A 641 -3.22 38.29 -1.10
C LEU A 641 -3.78 37.16 -0.22
N ALA A 642 -4.36 37.51 0.93
CA ALA A 642 -4.94 36.53 1.84
C ALA A 642 -6.08 35.76 1.15
N ILE A 643 -6.05 34.44 1.30
CA ILE A 643 -7.06 33.53 0.79
C ILE A 643 -7.91 33.06 1.96
N GLU A 644 -9.23 33.04 1.77
CA GLU A 644 -10.19 32.49 2.72
C GLU A 644 -10.83 31.22 2.15
N VAL A 645 -11.04 30.22 3.00
CA VAL A 645 -11.70 28.96 2.64
C VAL A 645 -12.99 28.86 3.42
N PHE A 646 -14.08 28.55 2.73
CA PHE A 646 -15.40 28.35 3.34
C PHE A 646 -15.97 26.99 2.93
N ILE A 647 -16.72 26.39 3.85
CA ILE A 647 -17.50 25.18 3.62
C ILE A 647 -18.94 25.51 4.02
N ASP A 648 -19.90 25.20 3.15
CA ASP A 648 -21.30 25.55 3.39
C ASP A 648 -21.81 24.97 4.72
N GLY A 649 -22.43 25.81 5.55
CA GLY A 649 -22.92 25.44 6.88
C GLY A 649 -21.86 25.37 8.00
N TYR A 650 -20.60 25.72 7.75
CA TYR A 650 -19.52 25.69 8.75
C TYR A 650 -18.71 26.98 8.79
N ASP A 651 -18.33 27.39 10.00
CA ASP A 651 -17.43 28.52 10.23
C ASP A 651 -15.97 28.03 10.32
N PRO A 652 -15.02 28.71 9.63
CA PRO A 652 -13.60 28.38 9.72
C PRO A 652 -13.00 28.85 11.05
N VAL A 653 -12.22 27.98 11.70
CA VAL A 653 -11.51 28.24 12.97
C VAL A 653 -10.02 27.94 12.78
N PRO A 654 -9.11 28.92 12.96
CA PRO A 654 -7.69 28.70 12.78
C PRO A 654 -7.13 27.68 13.80
N VAL A 655 -6.17 26.87 13.37
CA VAL A 655 -5.50 25.87 14.21
C VAL A 655 -4.29 26.49 14.90
N GLY A 656 -4.47 26.87 16.17
CA GLY A 656 -3.44 27.58 16.93
C GLY A 656 -3.21 28.99 16.39
N ASP A 657 -1.95 29.40 16.27
CA ASP A 657 -1.56 30.71 15.71
C ASP A 657 -1.32 30.66 14.18
N ALA A 658 -1.57 29.50 13.54
CA ALA A 658 -1.36 29.34 12.10
C ALA A 658 -2.46 30.05 11.31
N THR A 659 -2.08 31.00 10.45
CA THR A 659 -3.02 31.77 9.61
C THR A 659 -3.36 31.07 8.30
N ASP A 660 -2.81 29.88 8.07
CA ASP A 660 -2.90 29.10 6.84
C ASP A 660 -3.53 27.71 7.05
N THR A 661 -4.06 27.45 8.25
CA THR A 661 -4.59 26.15 8.64
C THR A 661 -5.87 26.31 9.44
N TRP A 662 -6.95 25.66 9.01
CA TRP A 662 -8.28 25.78 9.60
C TRP A 662 -8.93 24.43 9.88
N ASN A 663 -9.70 24.39 10.97
CA ASN A 663 -10.74 23.42 11.24
C ASN A 663 -12.11 24.09 11.01
N PHE A 664 -13.16 23.30 10.80
CA PHE A 664 -14.50 23.82 10.49
C PHE A 664 -15.50 23.40 11.56
N ILE A 665 -16.29 24.33 12.07
CA ILE A 665 -17.23 24.08 13.18
C ILE A 665 -18.63 24.62 12.85
N ASN A 666 -19.66 23.92 13.33
CA ASN A 666 -21.04 24.39 13.29
C ASN A 666 -21.73 24.13 14.64
N ALA A 667 -23.06 24.22 14.69
CA ALA A 667 -23.83 23.98 15.91
C ALA A 667 -23.72 22.53 16.43
N GLU A 668 -23.51 21.55 15.54
CA GLU A 668 -23.39 20.13 15.87
C GLU A 668 -21.97 19.71 16.28
N GLY A 669 -20.94 20.49 15.94
CA GLY A 669 -19.56 20.25 16.34
C GLY A 669 -18.55 20.49 15.23
N ARG A 670 -17.36 19.88 15.34
CA ARG A 670 -16.30 19.97 14.34
C ARG A 670 -16.59 19.04 13.15
N LEU A 671 -16.34 19.51 11.94
CA LEU A 671 -16.54 18.76 10.71
C LEU A 671 -15.58 17.58 10.63
N SER A 672 -16.11 16.37 10.44
CA SER A 672 -15.32 15.18 10.18
C SER A 672 -14.97 15.06 8.69
N VAL A 673 -13.89 14.35 8.38
CA VAL A 673 -13.48 14.06 7.00
C VAL A 673 -14.56 13.32 6.21
N GLU A 674 -15.28 12.39 6.84
CA GLU A 674 -16.32 11.63 6.15
C GLU A 674 -17.51 12.51 5.75
N ALA A 675 -17.93 13.40 6.66
CA ALA A 675 -19.01 14.34 6.39
C ALA A 675 -18.64 15.36 5.31
N SER A 676 -17.36 15.78 5.24
CA SER A 676 -16.92 16.81 4.30
C SER A 676 -16.88 16.35 2.84
N ARG A 677 -16.82 15.04 2.57
CA ARG A 677 -16.71 14.48 1.21
C ARG A 677 -17.81 14.95 0.25
N SER A 678 -19.00 15.23 0.78
CA SER A 678 -20.16 15.65 0.00
C SER A 678 -20.38 17.17 -0.05
N LEU A 679 -19.57 17.95 0.67
CA LEU A 679 -19.77 19.39 0.80
C LEU A 679 -19.00 20.17 -0.27
N GLU A 680 -19.56 21.29 -0.70
CA GLU A 680 -18.90 22.23 -1.61
C GLU A 680 -17.91 23.10 -0.85
N ARG A 681 -16.85 23.51 -1.57
CA ARG A 681 -15.81 24.38 -1.04
C ARG A 681 -15.85 25.71 -1.79
N ARG A 682 -15.70 26.80 -1.06
CA ARG A 682 -15.56 28.15 -1.61
C ARG A 682 -14.18 28.69 -1.27
N ILE A 683 -13.49 29.24 -2.25
CA ILE A 683 -12.23 29.97 -2.05
C ILE A 683 -12.43 31.43 -2.39
N GLY A 684 -12.02 32.32 -1.48
CA GLY A 684 -12.23 33.75 -1.55
C GLY A 684 -10.94 34.57 -1.49
N TRP A 685 -10.92 35.67 -2.22
CA TRP A 685 -9.92 36.74 -2.13
C TRP A 685 -10.63 38.05 -1.82
N ASN A 686 -10.21 38.70 -0.75
CA ASN A 686 -10.76 39.96 -0.28
C ASN A 686 -9.81 41.14 -0.57
N GLY A 687 -10.34 42.36 -0.56
CA GLY A 687 -9.52 43.57 -0.65
C GLY A 687 -8.93 43.83 -2.04
N LEU A 688 -9.53 43.28 -3.10
CA LEU A 688 -9.01 43.41 -4.46
C LEU A 688 -9.30 44.81 -5.00
N HIS A 689 -8.29 45.51 -5.51
CA HIS A 689 -8.50 46.81 -6.16
C HIS A 689 -8.89 46.62 -7.64
N ALA A 690 -10.09 47.07 -8.04
CA ALA A 690 -10.69 46.82 -9.36
C ALA A 690 -9.86 47.31 -10.55
N LEU A 691 -9.06 48.38 -10.38
CA LEU A 691 -8.19 48.87 -11.47
C LEU A 691 -6.84 48.15 -11.59
N LYS A 692 -6.40 47.44 -10.53
CA LYS A 692 -5.19 46.61 -10.53
C LYS A 692 -5.50 45.16 -10.90
N HIS A 693 -6.63 44.67 -10.40
CA HIS A 693 -7.17 43.34 -10.63
C HIS A 693 -8.50 43.51 -11.36
N GLN A 694 -8.42 43.74 -12.67
CA GLN A 694 -9.55 44.09 -13.53
C GLN A 694 -10.46 42.90 -13.80
N ASN A 695 -9.89 41.71 -13.83
CA ASN A 695 -10.62 40.46 -13.90
C ASN A 695 -9.79 39.34 -13.28
N ALA A 696 -10.45 38.23 -12.98
CA ALA A 696 -9.86 37.06 -12.36
C ALA A 696 -10.34 35.79 -13.08
N ARG A 697 -9.47 34.79 -13.19
CA ARG A 697 -9.86 33.46 -13.69
C ARG A 697 -9.16 32.39 -12.87
N ALA A 698 -9.95 31.56 -12.19
CA ALA A 698 -9.43 30.40 -11.49
C ALA A 698 -9.21 29.23 -12.45
N THR A 699 -8.09 28.55 -12.25
CA THR A 699 -7.78 27.23 -12.80
C THR A 699 -7.46 26.29 -11.64
N VAL A 700 -8.05 25.12 -11.63
CA VAL A 700 -7.88 24.15 -10.54
C VAL A 700 -7.62 22.77 -11.10
N ARG A 701 -6.71 22.04 -10.45
CA ARG A 701 -6.46 20.61 -10.67
C ARG A 701 -6.24 19.91 -9.34
N SER A 702 -6.48 18.62 -9.30
CA SER A 702 -6.13 17.77 -8.16
C SER A 702 -4.86 16.99 -8.49
N ARG A 703 -4.03 16.77 -7.48
CA ARG A 703 -2.84 15.93 -7.55
C ARG A 703 -2.88 14.90 -6.44
N ARG A 704 -2.62 13.64 -6.77
CA ARG A 704 -2.62 12.51 -5.84
C ARG A 704 -1.20 12.01 -5.60
N ASN A 705 -0.97 11.46 -4.41
CA ASN A 705 0.31 10.89 -3.97
C ASN A 705 1.46 11.91 -3.85
N GLU A 706 1.23 13.22 -3.79
CA GLU A 706 2.36 14.14 -3.58
C GLU A 706 3.00 13.95 -2.21
N ILE A 707 2.17 13.67 -1.20
CA ILE A 707 2.59 13.42 0.17
C ILE A 707 1.87 12.16 0.68
N LEU A 708 2.63 11.18 1.13
CA LEU A 708 2.11 9.96 1.74
C LEU A 708 2.73 9.79 3.12
N ASN A 709 1.88 9.70 4.14
CA ASN A 709 2.30 9.59 5.54
C ASN A 709 3.33 10.66 5.95
N GLY A 710 3.06 11.93 5.58
CA GLY A 710 3.94 13.07 5.86
C GLY A 710 5.24 13.12 5.07
N ARG A 711 5.48 12.18 4.13
CA ARG A 711 6.69 12.12 3.31
C ARG A 711 6.39 12.46 1.85
N VAL A 712 7.29 13.23 1.23
CA VAL A 712 7.23 13.53 -0.21
C VAL A 712 7.54 12.27 -1.01
N VAL A 713 6.64 11.92 -1.92
CA VAL A 713 6.77 10.77 -2.82
C VAL A 713 7.57 11.16 -4.05
N ASP A 714 8.19 10.17 -4.71
CA ASP A 714 8.81 10.39 -6.01
C ASP A 714 7.77 10.92 -7.04
N PRO A 715 8.06 12.03 -7.75
CA PRO A 715 7.12 12.65 -8.69
C PRO A 715 6.60 11.72 -9.80
N SER A 716 7.31 10.62 -10.08
CA SER A 716 6.85 9.59 -11.01
C SER A 716 5.55 8.90 -10.57
N PHE A 717 5.22 8.89 -9.27
CA PHE A 717 3.95 8.36 -8.75
C PHE A 717 2.87 9.42 -8.56
N THR A 718 3.20 10.70 -8.77
CA THR A 718 2.23 11.79 -8.68
C THR A 718 1.31 11.76 -9.89
N MET A 719 0.02 11.63 -9.64
CA MET A 719 -1.01 11.70 -10.67
C MET A 719 -1.74 13.04 -10.57
N GLN A 720 -2.24 13.56 -11.68
CA GLN A 720 -2.95 14.83 -11.73
C GLN A 720 -4.17 14.77 -12.65
N THR A 721 -5.21 15.52 -12.31
CA THR A 721 -6.33 15.76 -13.22
C THR A 721 -5.99 16.81 -14.27
N ASN A 722 -6.72 16.79 -15.38
CA ASN A 722 -6.66 17.88 -16.35
C ASN A 722 -7.11 19.18 -15.67
N PRO A 723 -6.39 20.30 -15.88
CA PRO A 723 -6.78 21.58 -15.28
C PRO A 723 -8.17 21.98 -15.76
N GLN A 724 -9.06 22.28 -14.81
CA GLN A 724 -10.33 22.92 -15.09
C GLN A 724 -10.14 24.42 -14.95
N THR A 725 -10.59 25.16 -15.95
CA THR A 725 -10.48 26.61 -16.00
C THR A 725 -11.86 27.16 -16.33
N PHE A 726 -12.28 28.24 -15.66
CA PHE A 726 -13.49 28.93 -16.09
C PHE A 726 -13.31 29.50 -17.51
N ASP A 727 -14.28 29.26 -18.39
CA ASP A 727 -14.22 29.71 -19.80
C ASP A 727 -14.10 31.24 -19.94
N HIS A 728 -14.66 31.97 -18.97
CA HIS A 728 -14.69 33.42 -18.95
C HIS A 728 -14.10 33.95 -17.64
N PRO A 729 -13.27 35.02 -17.68
CA PRO A 729 -12.82 35.66 -16.46
C PRO A 729 -13.97 36.44 -15.80
N ALA A 730 -14.02 36.45 -14.47
CA ALA A 730 -14.96 37.27 -13.71
C ALA A 730 -14.42 38.70 -13.54
N ALA A 731 -15.29 39.70 -13.64
CA ALA A 731 -14.95 41.11 -13.46
C ALA A 731 -15.89 41.73 -12.42
N PRO A 732 -15.43 42.72 -11.62
CA PRO A 732 -16.15 43.16 -10.43
C PRO A 732 -17.46 43.93 -10.68
N GLN A 733 -17.61 44.58 -11.84
CA GLN A 733 -18.81 45.36 -12.23
C GLN A 733 -19.37 46.26 -11.11
N LEU A 734 -18.49 46.96 -10.39
CA LEU A 734 -18.87 47.80 -9.26
C LEU A 734 -19.68 49.00 -9.75
N SER A 735 -20.80 49.29 -9.11
CA SER A 735 -21.59 50.47 -9.40
C SER A 735 -22.08 51.08 -8.10
N THR A 736 -21.69 52.32 -7.82
CA THR A 736 -22.06 53.00 -6.58
C THR A 736 -22.86 54.26 -6.86
N ALA A 737 -24.08 54.29 -6.30
CA ALA A 737 -24.92 55.48 -6.26
C ALA A 737 -24.63 56.35 -5.03
N ARG A 738 -23.67 55.95 -4.18
CA ARG A 738 -23.27 56.74 -3.01
C ARG A 738 -22.67 58.06 -3.48
N ARG A 739 -23.11 59.14 -2.84
CA ARG A 739 -22.53 60.48 -3.02
C ARG A 739 -21.17 60.57 -2.35
N PHE A 740 -20.17 61.02 -3.11
CA PHE A 740 -18.85 61.35 -2.58
C PHE A 740 -18.57 62.84 -2.76
N ASP A 741 -18.51 63.59 -1.66
CA ASP A 741 -18.16 65.02 -1.70
C ASP A 741 -16.65 65.23 -1.63
N ALA A 742 -16.13 66.28 -2.29
CA ALA A 742 -14.69 66.56 -2.40
C ALA A 742 -13.92 66.61 -1.09
N PHE A 743 -14.60 66.91 0.01
CA PHE A 743 -14.01 66.82 1.34
C PHE A 743 -13.52 65.42 1.72
N SER A 744 -14.01 64.34 1.11
CA SER A 744 -13.58 62.98 1.41
C SER A 744 -12.21 62.61 0.84
N TRP A 745 -11.69 63.37 -0.13
CA TRP A 745 -10.36 63.15 -0.72
C TRP A 745 -9.41 64.36 -0.66
N MET A 746 -9.85 65.45 -0.03
CA MET A 746 -9.04 66.66 0.14
C MET A 746 -8.30 66.67 1.48
N GLU A 747 -7.00 66.97 1.45
CA GLU A 747 -6.22 67.28 2.66
C GLU A 747 -6.20 68.77 2.95
N GLY A 748 -6.85 69.27 4.00
CA GLY A 748 -6.83 70.69 4.44
C GLY A 748 -8.06 71.53 4.04
N SER A 749 -8.20 72.73 4.61
CA SER A 749 -9.37 73.62 4.42
C SER A 749 -9.14 74.74 3.39
N GLY A 750 -10.22 75.17 2.72
CA GLY A 750 -10.25 76.36 1.84
C GLY A 750 -10.28 76.06 0.32
N PRO A 751 -10.55 77.09 -0.52
CA PRO A 751 -10.66 76.94 -1.97
C PRO A 751 -9.34 76.52 -2.63
N ARG A 752 -9.42 75.69 -3.66
CA ARG A 752 -8.27 75.17 -4.43
C ARG A 752 -8.47 75.37 -5.92
N ALA A 753 -7.38 75.35 -6.67
CA ALA A 753 -7.43 75.22 -8.12
C ALA A 753 -8.13 73.90 -8.48
N LEU A 754 -9.01 73.92 -9.47
CA LEU A 754 -9.81 72.76 -9.90
C LEU A 754 -8.91 71.58 -10.31
N GLU A 755 -7.77 71.88 -10.95
CA GLU A 755 -6.73 70.91 -11.34
C GLU A 755 -6.23 70.12 -10.13
N ARG A 756 -6.00 70.77 -8.98
CA ARG A 756 -5.55 70.08 -7.77
C ARG A 756 -6.64 69.20 -7.16
N LEU A 757 -7.90 69.61 -7.24
CA LEU A 757 -9.04 68.82 -6.74
C LEU A 757 -9.23 67.56 -7.57
N LEU A 758 -9.24 67.70 -8.90
CA LEU A 758 -9.34 66.60 -9.84
C LEU A 758 -8.11 65.68 -9.76
N GLY A 759 -6.90 66.25 -9.67
CA GLY A 759 -5.67 65.46 -9.49
C GLY A 759 -5.69 64.63 -8.20
N GLY A 760 -6.18 65.21 -7.09
CA GLY A 760 -6.41 64.47 -5.84
C GLY A 760 -7.41 63.33 -6.00
N LEU A 761 -8.54 63.59 -6.65
CA LEU A 761 -9.56 62.58 -6.94
C LEU A 761 -8.99 61.40 -7.75
N PHE A 762 -8.36 61.68 -8.89
CA PHE A 762 -7.80 60.63 -9.73
C PHE A 762 -6.67 59.86 -9.04
N ARG A 763 -5.88 60.47 -8.15
CA ARG A 763 -4.84 59.77 -7.37
C ARG A 763 -5.42 58.84 -6.32
N LYS A 764 -6.59 59.18 -5.75
CA LYS A 764 -7.32 58.29 -4.86
C LYS A 764 -7.93 57.12 -5.62
N ILE A 765 -8.43 57.36 -6.83
CA ILE A 765 -9.12 56.34 -7.62
C ILE A 765 -8.14 55.41 -8.36
N ILE A 766 -7.07 55.96 -8.93
CA ILE A 766 -6.08 55.24 -9.73
C ILE A 766 -4.82 55.09 -8.88
N PRO A 767 -4.66 53.97 -8.17
CA PRO A 767 -3.51 53.74 -7.32
C PRO A 767 -2.24 53.57 -8.16
N ALA A 768 -1.09 53.81 -7.53
CA ALA A 768 0.20 53.58 -8.16
C ALA A 768 0.36 52.11 -8.61
N GLY A 769 0.84 51.90 -9.84
CA GLY A 769 1.03 50.60 -10.47
C GLY A 769 -0.24 49.99 -11.06
N ALA A 770 -1.34 50.75 -11.20
CA ALA A 770 -2.52 50.28 -11.93
C ALA A 770 -2.26 50.18 -13.43
N GLY A 771 -1.26 50.88 -13.96
CA GLY A 771 -0.98 50.91 -15.40
C GLY A 771 -2.04 51.71 -16.17
N ASN A 772 -2.06 51.56 -17.49
CA ASN A 772 -2.97 52.32 -18.34
C ASN A 772 -4.43 51.90 -18.10
N GLN A 773 -5.28 52.88 -17.81
CA GLN A 773 -6.71 52.69 -17.60
C GLN A 773 -7.49 53.24 -18.78
N ILE A 774 -8.71 52.75 -18.99
CA ILE A 774 -9.65 53.35 -19.93
C ILE A 774 -10.80 53.91 -19.11
N CYS A 775 -11.13 55.19 -19.29
CA CYS A 775 -12.24 55.81 -18.58
C CYS A 775 -13.14 56.66 -19.48
N THR A 776 -14.38 56.86 -19.03
CA THR A 776 -15.31 57.88 -19.51
C THR A 776 -15.68 58.78 -18.36
N LEU A 777 -15.85 60.07 -18.63
CA LEU A 777 -16.25 61.03 -17.62
C LEU A 777 -17.37 61.91 -18.17
N GLN A 778 -18.44 62.05 -17.41
CA GLN A 778 -19.46 63.05 -17.64
C GLN A 778 -19.46 64.01 -16.47
N CYS A 779 -19.47 65.31 -16.76
CA CYS A 779 -19.55 66.37 -15.77
C CYS A 779 -20.84 67.16 -16.03
N SER A 780 -21.62 67.35 -14.98
CA SER A 780 -22.79 68.21 -14.96
C SER A 780 -22.67 69.22 -13.82
N PHE A 781 -23.36 70.35 -13.92
CA PHE A 781 -23.49 71.32 -12.85
C PHE A 781 -24.88 71.17 -12.23
N ALA A 782 -24.94 70.78 -10.97
CA ALA A 782 -26.16 70.67 -10.19
C ALA A 782 -26.32 71.91 -9.31
N SER A 783 -27.46 72.59 -9.39
CA SER A 783 -27.79 73.70 -8.49
C SER A 783 -29.25 73.59 -8.01
N PRO A 784 -29.52 73.79 -6.71
CA PRO A 784 -30.89 73.82 -6.21
C PRO A 784 -31.62 75.08 -6.71
N LEU A 785 -32.83 74.90 -7.27
CA LEU A 785 -33.68 76.03 -7.73
C LEU A 785 -34.06 77.00 -6.60
N ALA A 786 -34.13 76.48 -5.38
CA ALA A 786 -34.37 77.21 -4.13
C ALA A 786 -33.72 76.43 -2.98
N GLN A 787 -33.44 77.07 -1.84
CA GLN A 787 -32.83 76.40 -0.69
C GLN A 787 -33.68 75.19 -0.23
N GLY A 788 -33.12 73.98 -0.33
CA GLY A 788 -33.81 72.71 -0.04
C GLY A 788 -34.76 72.19 -1.13
N GLY A 789 -34.83 72.86 -2.29
CA GLY A 789 -35.59 72.43 -3.46
C GLY A 789 -34.86 71.39 -4.32
N PRO A 790 -35.52 70.83 -5.35
CA PRO A 790 -34.90 69.89 -6.28
C PRO A 790 -33.74 70.53 -7.03
N GLU A 791 -32.70 69.74 -7.30
CA GLU A 791 -31.53 70.16 -8.07
C GLU A 791 -31.85 70.12 -9.56
N VAL A 792 -31.46 71.18 -10.28
CA VAL A 792 -31.42 71.19 -11.74
C VAL A 792 -30.00 70.89 -12.18
N THR A 793 -29.85 69.94 -13.09
CA THR A 793 -28.58 69.51 -13.66
C THR A 793 -28.40 70.07 -15.08
N LEU A 794 -27.28 70.73 -15.32
CA LEU A 794 -26.87 71.23 -16.63
C LEU A 794 -25.63 70.47 -17.11
N PRO A 795 -25.61 69.91 -18.33
CA PRO A 795 -24.43 69.22 -18.83
C PRO A 795 -23.28 70.20 -19.04
N VAL A 796 -22.09 69.85 -18.54
CA VAL A 796 -20.88 70.69 -18.64
C VAL A 796 -19.90 70.11 -19.65
N LEU A 797 -19.61 68.82 -19.54
CA LEU A 797 -18.61 68.13 -20.34
C LEU A 797 -18.92 66.64 -20.45
N LEU A 798 -18.62 66.07 -21.63
CA LEU A 798 -18.59 64.63 -21.85
C LEU A 798 -17.25 64.24 -22.44
N VAL A 799 -16.52 63.37 -21.75
CA VAL A 799 -15.27 62.76 -22.18
C VAL A 799 -15.58 61.32 -22.63
N PRO A 800 -15.47 61.02 -23.94
CA PRO A 800 -15.64 59.67 -24.44
C PRO A 800 -14.52 58.76 -23.94
N ARG A 801 -14.59 57.45 -24.24
CA ARG A 801 -13.58 56.47 -23.79
C ARG A 801 -12.19 56.93 -24.18
N ARG A 802 -11.36 57.23 -23.19
CA ARG A 802 -9.98 57.68 -23.35
C ARG A 802 -9.05 56.84 -22.47
N ALA A 803 -7.86 56.56 -22.98
CA ALA A 803 -6.81 55.95 -22.19
C ALA A 803 -6.20 57.00 -21.24
N PHE A 804 -6.19 56.70 -19.95
CA PHE A 804 -5.52 57.45 -18.90
C PHE A 804 -4.19 56.78 -18.59
N ARG A 805 -3.10 57.53 -18.72
CA ARG A 805 -1.70 57.09 -18.51
C ARG A 805 -1.22 57.53 -17.14
N GLU A 806 -0.85 56.56 -16.33
CA GLU A 806 -0.29 56.79 -15.01
C GLU A 806 0.96 57.72 -15.08
N GLY A 807 1.08 58.67 -14.16
CA GLY A 807 2.11 59.71 -14.15
C GLY A 807 1.83 60.87 -15.11
N ALA A 808 1.82 60.61 -16.42
CA ALA A 808 1.75 61.65 -17.46
C ALA A 808 0.43 62.45 -17.44
N ASP A 809 -0.69 61.79 -17.13
CA ASP A 809 -2.01 62.44 -17.13
C ASP A 809 -2.34 63.13 -15.79
N PHE A 810 -1.45 63.06 -14.79
CA PHE A 810 -1.63 63.73 -13.49
C PHE A 810 -0.99 65.11 -13.42
N GLU A 811 0.13 65.35 -14.10
CA GLU A 811 0.94 66.57 -13.95
C GLU A 811 1.51 67.04 -15.31
N GLY A 812 1.40 68.34 -15.59
CA GLY A 812 1.83 68.97 -16.85
C GLY A 812 0.74 69.80 -17.54
N ASP A 813 1.13 70.67 -18.46
CA ASP A 813 0.19 71.55 -19.17
C ASP A 813 -0.72 70.79 -20.15
N GLU A 814 -0.25 69.64 -20.67
CA GLU A 814 -1.01 68.73 -21.55
C GLU A 814 -1.62 67.53 -20.78
N ALA A 815 -1.54 67.53 -19.44
CA ALA A 815 -2.10 66.44 -18.64
C ALA A 815 -3.62 66.41 -18.73
N PHE A 816 -4.22 65.21 -18.78
CA PHE A 816 -5.67 65.02 -18.79
C PHE A 816 -6.41 65.84 -17.73
N VAL A 817 -5.87 65.90 -16.50
CA VAL A 817 -6.47 66.67 -15.40
C VAL A 817 -6.50 68.18 -15.69
N THR A 818 -5.44 68.72 -16.30
CA THR A 818 -5.33 70.13 -16.68
C THR A 818 -6.30 70.47 -17.81
N GLU A 819 -6.40 69.59 -18.82
CA GLU A 819 -7.33 69.71 -19.94
C GLU A 819 -8.79 69.68 -19.46
N LEU A 820 -9.12 68.73 -18.57
CA LEU A 820 -10.44 68.60 -17.95
C LEU A 820 -10.83 69.86 -17.16
N ALA A 821 -9.92 70.36 -16.33
CA ALA A 821 -10.17 71.57 -15.55
C ALA A 821 -10.35 72.81 -16.43
N ALA A 822 -9.56 72.94 -17.51
CA ALA A 822 -9.70 74.03 -18.47
C ALA A 822 -11.06 73.98 -19.19
N ALA A 823 -11.48 72.80 -19.66
CA ALA A 823 -12.77 72.62 -20.32
C ALA A 823 -13.96 72.99 -19.41
N ILE A 824 -13.92 72.56 -18.14
CA ILE A 824 -14.93 72.93 -17.14
C ILE A 824 -14.93 74.45 -16.92
N ARG A 825 -13.77 75.09 -16.77
CA ARG A 825 -13.67 76.55 -16.61
C ARG A 825 -14.21 77.32 -17.81
N THR A 826 -13.92 76.88 -19.03
CA THR A 826 -14.47 77.48 -20.25
C THR A 826 -16.00 77.37 -20.29
N SER A 827 -16.54 76.20 -19.93
CA SER A 827 -17.99 76.00 -19.83
C SER A 827 -18.63 76.89 -18.75
N MET A 828 -17.97 77.04 -17.59
CA MET A 828 -18.40 77.96 -16.52
C MET A 828 -18.49 79.41 -16.98
N GLN A 829 -17.52 79.88 -17.76
CA GLN A 829 -17.55 81.25 -18.31
C GLN A 829 -18.72 81.45 -19.28
N GLY A 830 -19.13 80.40 -19.99
CA GLY A 830 -20.27 80.42 -20.90
C GLY A 830 -21.64 80.37 -20.22
N MET A 831 -21.74 79.87 -19.00
CA MET A 831 -23.01 79.72 -18.26
C MET A 831 -23.51 80.99 -17.56
N GLY A 832 -22.73 82.08 -17.56
CA GLY A 832 -23.12 83.38 -17.00
C GLY A 832 -22.85 83.57 -15.49
N PRO A 833 -23.01 84.81 -14.95
CA PRO A 833 -22.61 85.17 -13.59
C PRO A 833 -23.54 84.68 -12.47
N ASP A 834 -24.73 84.14 -12.77
CA ASP A 834 -25.76 83.73 -11.80
C ASP A 834 -25.63 82.26 -11.33
N LEU A 835 -24.46 81.64 -11.48
CA LEU A 835 -24.18 80.35 -10.84
C LEU A 835 -24.16 80.58 -9.31
N SER A 836 -25.22 80.16 -8.62
CA SER A 836 -25.30 80.27 -7.16
C SER A 836 -24.05 79.67 -6.50
N GLU A 837 -23.51 80.34 -5.47
CA GLU A 837 -22.36 79.83 -4.70
C GLU A 837 -22.63 78.42 -4.10
N SER A 838 -23.92 78.04 -3.99
CA SER A 838 -24.41 76.75 -3.50
C SER A 838 -24.38 75.61 -4.52
N GLY A 839 -24.03 75.83 -5.79
CA GLY A 839 -23.99 74.77 -6.80
C GLY A 839 -22.80 73.82 -6.67
N SER A 840 -22.89 72.64 -7.30
CA SER A 840 -21.83 71.62 -7.30
C SER A 840 -21.63 71.02 -8.69
N PHE A 841 -20.38 70.73 -9.05
CA PHE A 841 -20.07 69.88 -10.20
C PHE A 841 -20.27 68.43 -9.79
N VAL A 842 -21.12 67.71 -10.52
CA VAL A 842 -21.40 66.29 -10.37
C VAL A 842 -20.68 65.54 -11.48
N PHE A 843 -19.86 64.56 -11.09
CA PHE A 843 -19.11 63.72 -12.00
C PHE A 843 -19.67 62.30 -11.97
N GLU A 844 -19.98 61.80 -13.16
CA GLU A 844 -20.17 60.38 -13.42
C GLU A 844 -18.91 59.86 -14.08
N LEU A 845 -18.29 58.85 -13.46
CA LEU A 845 -17.00 58.32 -13.88
C LEU A 845 -17.12 56.81 -14.05
N SER A 846 -16.69 56.30 -15.19
CA SER A 846 -16.66 54.86 -15.45
C SER A 846 -15.29 54.42 -15.91
N PHE A 847 -14.78 53.33 -15.34
CA PHE A 847 -13.53 52.69 -15.74
C PHE A 847 -13.82 51.38 -16.47
N PHE A 848 -13.01 51.06 -17.47
CA PHE A 848 -13.12 49.88 -18.31
C PHE A 848 -11.82 49.08 -18.28
N ALA A 849 -11.92 47.77 -18.49
CA ALA A 849 -10.75 46.90 -18.57
C ALA A 849 -9.83 47.31 -19.73
N SER A 850 -8.52 47.28 -19.49
CA SER A 850 -7.50 47.56 -20.50
C SER A 850 -7.09 46.31 -21.30
N THR A 851 -7.48 45.11 -20.84
CA THR A 851 -7.04 43.80 -21.39
C THR A 851 -8.03 43.13 -22.34
N GLY A 852 -9.06 43.82 -22.84
CA GLY A 852 -9.97 43.23 -23.82
C GLY A 852 -10.99 44.22 -24.38
N ALA A 853 -11.81 43.75 -25.33
CA ALA A 853 -12.94 44.51 -25.86
C ALA A 853 -14.15 44.50 -24.89
N ALA A 854 -13.89 44.58 -23.57
CA ALA A 854 -14.93 44.59 -22.58
C ALA A 854 -15.82 45.82 -22.79
N VAL A 855 -17.09 45.58 -23.13
CA VAL A 855 -18.06 46.64 -23.37
C VAL A 855 -18.53 47.27 -22.04
N GLN A 856 -18.48 46.51 -20.93
CA GLN A 856 -19.00 46.90 -19.62
C GLN A 856 -17.94 47.55 -18.72
N PRO A 857 -18.34 48.54 -17.88
CA PRO A 857 -17.44 49.16 -16.93
C PRO A 857 -17.07 48.21 -15.78
N LEU A 858 -15.81 48.28 -15.34
CA LEU A 858 -15.32 47.63 -14.12
C LEU A 858 -15.88 48.30 -12.87
N VAL A 859 -15.92 49.64 -12.91
CA VAL A 859 -16.37 50.49 -11.81
C VAL A 859 -17.10 51.68 -12.40
N GLN A 860 -18.26 52.02 -11.82
CA GLN A 860 -19.05 53.21 -12.14
C GLN A 860 -19.40 53.99 -10.88
N PHE A 861 -19.04 55.26 -10.88
CA PHE A 861 -19.43 56.26 -9.89
C PHE A 861 -20.50 57.15 -10.49
N HIS A 862 -21.63 57.31 -9.81
CA HIS A 862 -22.76 58.10 -10.32
C HIS A 862 -22.85 59.51 -9.71
N ASP A 863 -22.28 59.76 -8.53
CA ASP A 863 -22.45 61.04 -7.83
C ASP A 863 -21.18 61.48 -7.07
N ILE A 864 -20.13 61.85 -7.80
CA ILE A 864 -18.94 62.48 -7.21
C ILE A 864 -19.12 64.01 -7.30
N ARG A 865 -19.08 64.72 -6.18
CA ARG A 865 -19.40 66.15 -6.12
C ARG A 865 -18.24 67.05 -5.71
N ILE A 866 -18.03 68.12 -6.47
CA ILE A 866 -17.14 69.22 -6.12
C ILE A 866 -17.98 70.49 -6.00
N ALA A 867 -18.19 70.96 -4.76
CA ALA A 867 -18.93 72.20 -4.52
C ALA A 867 -18.21 73.41 -5.13
N ARG A 868 -18.97 74.32 -5.75
CA ARG A 868 -18.42 75.50 -6.45
C ARG A 868 -17.58 76.38 -5.54
N GLN A 869 -17.98 76.52 -4.28
CA GLN A 869 -17.26 77.26 -3.23
C GLN A 869 -15.85 76.73 -2.93
N LEU A 870 -15.56 75.48 -3.29
CA LEU A 870 -14.23 74.87 -3.12
C LEU A 870 -13.27 75.20 -4.26
N ILE A 871 -13.78 75.80 -5.35
CA ILE A 871 -12.98 76.11 -6.55
C ILE A 871 -12.60 77.60 -6.51
N ARG A 872 -11.29 77.86 -6.52
CA ARG A 872 -10.72 79.22 -6.49
C ARG A 872 -10.90 79.97 -7.80
#